data_AF-A0A074Y5R3-F1
#
_entry.id   AF-A0A074Y5R3-F1
#
_cell.length_a   1.000
_cell.length_b   1.000
_cell.length_c   1.000
_cell.angle_alpha   90.00
_cell.angle_beta   90.00
_cell.angle_gamma   90.00
#
_symmetry.space_group_name_H-M   'P 1'
#
loop_
_entity.id
_entity.type
_entity.pdbx_description
1 polymer ?
#
loop_
_entity_poly.entity_id
_entity_poly.type
_entity_poly.pdbx_seq_one_letter_code
_entity_poly.pdbx_strand_id
1 'polypeptide(L)'
;MSAQGSGDAAEQGGQESAPSANKRRRIGLACNACRMRKSRCDGHRPSCSSCVSLDFECQYESSESATNVVVRKDYMTGLDQRMVNLERTVQRLNDVLKGHLSPCVDNRASSSARPPPNSFPSSQSDPDQGQTHVTGLEEPQDEDAVQENGMAMVFVEEHTSAFFGESSNINFTQLLLRAIATVRHPTTDIPSIIENLGSADEGNVASVYGQPHNGSIASATQDVSITSLPTTAEMNDLLDIYFNTSGVVFDFIHEETTRKTLAECSNNGFTKARRTWLGTLNMIFAMACMLDRDNLPSAKKRFEKSEVFYRRAIGLCGELSKHVISLEIVHYLLLVVLFCQGTQRSVQAWNNHGLLIRSAMALGLHSTVAGKNLDPIQEEYRRRTWVVIYCMDKVLSVAFGRPAGIADEQAVNRQPSSRLFRTTGMANNELDVAGDFLAVSFELYQVMSKSLVKQYATNAEYKESDPNDLLALQASVEFCKTLRIWSAGLPPYLGLCDPQSDILGENTRVNRLRVILTMRYHNLSILVHRPLLSATINHLFQKDRGALDEAPYFIQLAMAEAHECIRSAESTIDIVYAVITADPTSKNNLGVWYFTLYYVFTASLVISARLLWAQHEGIPPDLTAINHAKKLLKKAETIFQHLDYENSLVLSCWKYIHQLSLMCNFRDNASNPASVTDPFVTMPLDADDLEVYQLFASEMFDPSIFEHSSCGTASWEGMILKMSDPTLPTSLTQLPNDVDRRHYSSDELRKYFTRINLSRKYFDSPVLTDASLARTKEHGLPLLEALCRHHTCNVPFENLILHYSASKKVTLELSELYTWFVEKRRGGRCMENNSFFATVLRSLGYHVRNCGGRVSRAMSPFPEVRKTQAATYDGINHMLNLVRFEDEWYVVDVGMGAMGPNMPYPLRDGFETTSITPRVIRLQHRPITESYGDIDAPKMWCYDICYDPGHGEENKWIPTYCFTEMEFLPQDYEVMSWFTSTHGNSFFTRYVTATKMIMDAEEEKIVGSVTLFVDTIRESIGSERKVIKECKTEEERITSLSEIYGINLTQEDRDGLKAELRLA
;
A
#
# COMPACT_ATOMS: atom_id res chain seq x y z
N MET A 1 -18.79 -78.74 -32.47
CA MET A 1 -19.35 -79.11 -33.79
C MET A 1 -20.10 -77.88 -34.28
N SER A 2 -19.46 -77.00 -35.07
CA SER A 2 -19.43 -77.01 -36.56
C SER A 2 -20.74 -76.48 -37.16
N ALA A 3 -20.79 -75.49 -38.07
CA ALA A 3 -19.71 -74.76 -38.77
C ALA A 3 -20.16 -73.38 -39.31
N GLN A 4 -19.24 -72.72 -40.04
CA GLN A 4 -19.31 -71.61 -41.02
C GLN A 4 -20.68 -71.35 -41.73
N GLY A 5 -20.99 -70.18 -42.33
CA GLY A 5 -20.25 -68.93 -42.61
C GLY A 5 -20.84 -68.19 -43.84
N SER A 6 -20.39 -66.95 -44.15
CA SER A 6 -20.79 -66.07 -45.31
C SER A 6 -22.27 -65.61 -45.39
N GLY A 7 -22.65 -64.46 -46.01
CA GLY A 7 -21.89 -63.36 -46.64
C GLY A 7 -22.82 -62.30 -47.29
N ASP A 8 -22.34 -61.05 -47.39
CA ASP A 8 -22.69 -59.91 -48.28
C ASP A 8 -24.08 -59.20 -48.33
N ALA A 9 -24.02 -57.91 -47.91
CA ALA A 9 -24.48 -56.65 -48.56
C ALA A 9 -25.82 -56.52 -49.35
N ALA A 10 -26.69 -55.59 -48.94
CA ALA A 10 -26.82 -54.23 -49.54
C ALA A 10 -28.11 -53.45 -49.13
N GLU A 11 -27.90 -52.25 -48.58
CA GLU A 11 -28.68 -50.99 -48.65
C GLU A 11 -30.23 -50.84 -48.57
N GLN A 12 -30.59 -49.95 -47.62
CA GLN A 12 -31.62 -48.88 -47.67
C GLN A 12 -33.14 -49.18 -47.59
N GLY A 13 -33.83 -48.36 -46.78
CA GLY A 13 -35.30 -48.31 -46.68
C GLY A 13 -35.82 -48.39 -45.25
N GLY A 14 -35.79 -47.28 -44.50
CA GLY A 14 -36.20 -47.26 -43.09
C GLY A 14 -37.72 -47.18 -42.87
N GLN A 15 -38.20 -47.78 -41.78
CA GLN A 15 -39.46 -47.40 -41.12
C GLN A 15 -39.38 -47.67 -39.62
N GLU A 16 -40.00 -46.78 -38.84
CA GLU A 16 -39.79 -46.66 -37.40
C GLU A 16 -40.45 -47.81 -36.61
N SER A 17 -39.72 -48.37 -35.63
CA SER A 17 -40.32 -49.25 -34.62
C SER A 17 -39.74 -48.98 -33.23
N ALA A 18 -40.63 -49.08 -32.23
CA ALA A 18 -40.52 -48.49 -30.90
C ALA A 18 -39.21 -48.73 -30.11
N PRO A 19 -38.72 -47.74 -29.34
CA PRO A 19 -37.62 -47.94 -28.41
C PRO A 19 -38.02 -48.86 -27.25
N SER A 20 -37.24 -49.91 -27.06
CA SER A 20 -37.38 -50.92 -26.02
C SER A 20 -37.32 -50.38 -24.57
N ALA A 21 -37.87 -51.15 -23.63
CA ALA A 21 -38.05 -50.85 -22.22
C ALA A 21 -36.90 -50.06 -21.53
N ASN A 22 -37.22 -48.84 -21.09
CA ASN A 22 -36.31 -48.01 -20.29
C ASN A 22 -35.88 -48.69 -18.98
N LYS A 23 -34.55 -48.88 -18.79
CA LYS A 23 -33.97 -49.27 -17.50
C LYS A 23 -34.30 -48.21 -16.44
N ARG A 24 -34.79 -48.67 -15.27
CA ARG A 24 -35.28 -47.80 -14.18
C ARG A 24 -34.19 -46.85 -13.67
N ARG A 25 -34.49 -45.55 -13.63
CA ARG A 25 -33.77 -44.58 -12.78
C ARG A 25 -34.09 -44.85 -11.31
N ARG A 26 -33.05 -44.98 -10.48
CA ARG A 26 -33.16 -45.06 -9.02
C ARG A 26 -33.31 -43.65 -8.46
N ILE A 27 -34.45 -43.33 -7.86
CA ILE A 27 -34.68 -42.01 -7.24
C ILE A 27 -34.09 -41.97 -5.82
N GLY A 28 -33.53 -40.82 -5.43
CA GLY A 28 -32.90 -40.64 -4.11
C GLY A 28 -33.87 -40.42 -2.94
N LEU A 29 -35.08 -39.92 -3.22
CA LEU A 29 -36.12 -39.64 -2.22
C LEU A 29 -37.51 -39.95 -2.78
N ALA A 30 -38.33 -40.69 -2.02
CA ALA A 30 -39.73 -40.97 -2.34
C ALA A 30 -40.66 -40.05 -1.53
N CYS A 31 -41.86 -39.75 -2.05
CA CYS A 31 -42.84 -38.94 -1.33
C CYS A 31 -43.37 -39.64 -0.07
N ASN A 32 -43.87 -38.85 0.88
CA ASN A 32 -44.33 -39.32 2.18
C ASN A 32 -45.47 -40.34 2.02
N ALA A 33 -46.45 -40.06 1.15
CA ALA A 33 -47.55 -40.98 0.86
C ALA A 33 -47.07 -42.34 0.30
N CYS A 34 -46.16 -42.36 -0.69
CA CYS A 34 -45.60 -43.61 -1.20
C CYS A 34 -44.75 -44.35 -0.17
N ARG A 35 -43.99 -43.62 0.66
CA ARG A 35 -43.12 -44.17 1.71
C ARG A 35 -43.94 -44.84 2.80
N MET A 36 -45.02 -44.21 3.27
CA MET A 36 -45.95 -44.74 4.26
C MET A 36 -46.65 -46.01 3.76
N ARG A 37 -47.20 -45.99 2.54
CA ARG A 37 -47.90 -47.15 1.95
C ARG A 37 -46.96 -48.18 1.29
N LYS A 38 -45.64 -48.00 1.42
CA LYS A 38 -44.58 -48.86 0.84
C LYS A 38 -44.73 -49.15 -0.66
N SER A 39 -45.34 -48.22 -1.41
CA SER A 39 -45.52 -48.34 -2.86
C SER A 39 -44.33 -47.78 -3.64
N ARG A 40 -44.22 -48.14 -4.92
CA ARG A 40 -43.22 -47.54 -5.80
C ARG A 40 -43.57 -46.07 -6.08
N CYS A 41 -42.61 -45.18 -5.82
CA CYS A 41 -42.63 -43.78 -6.21
C CYS A 41 -41.74 -43.60 -7.44
N ASP A 42 -42.16 -42.78 -8.40
CA ASP A 42 -41.40 -42.42 -9.60
C ASP A 42 -40.67 -41.07 -9.47
N GLY A 43 -40.92 -40.33 -8.38
CA GLY A 43 -40.19 -39.10 -8.03
C GLY A 43 -40.62 -37.87 -8.80
N HIS A 44 -41.72 -37.93 -9.56
CA HIS A 44 -42.27 -36.75 -10.24
C HIS A 44 -42.77 -35.70 -9.23
N ARG A 45 -42.68 -34.43 -9.64
CA ARG A 45 -43.06 -33.24 -8.86
C ARG A 45 -43.94 -32.33 -9.74
N PRO A 46 -44.98 -31.67 -9.18
CA PRO A 46 -45.30 -31.57 -7.75
C PRO A 46 -45.77 -32.90 -7.13
N SER A 47 -46.49 -33.74 -7.88
CA SER A 47 -46.99 -35.04 -7.42
C SER A 47 -46.43 -36.21 -8.24
N CYS A 48 -46.18 -37.34 -7.58
CA CYS A 48 -45.71 -38.58 -8.21
C CYS A 48 -46.88 -39.34 -8.88
N SER A 49 -46.64 -40.06 -9.98
CA SER A 49 -47.75 -40.62 -10.79
C SER A 49 -48.61 -41.62 -10.00
N SER A 50 -48.00 -42.35 -9.06
CA SER A 50 -48.72 -43.30 -8.20
C SER A 50 -49.57 -42.60 -7.13
N CYS A 51 -49.29 -41.35 -6.77
CA CYS A 51 -50.16 -40.56 -5.89
C CYS A 51 -51.31 -39.94 -6.67
N VAL A 52 -51.05 -39.41 -7.86
CA VAL A 52 -52.08 -38.86 -8.76
C VAL A 52 -53.11 -39.93 -9.16
N SER A 53 -52.66 -41.14 -9.56
CA SER A 53 -53.57 -42.21 -9.98
C SER A 53 -54.38 -42.87 -8.86
N LEU A 54 -54.06 -42.57 -7.61
CA LEU A 54 -54.75 -43.08 -6.42
C LEU A 54 -55.37 -41.95 -5.57
N ASP A 55 -55.38 -40.72 -6.10
CA ASP A 55 -55.90 -39.50 -5.50
C ASP A 55 -55.43 -39.25 -4.04
N PHE A 56 -54.13 -39.43 -3.81
CA PHE A 56 -53.48 -39.15 -2.52
C PHE A 56 -52.60 -37.91 -2.57
N GLU A 57 -52.65 -37.11 -1.50
CA GLU A 57 -51.80 -35.92 -1.34
C GLU A 57 -50.30 -36.29 -1.33
N CYS A 58 -49.52 -35.67 -2.22
CA CYS A 58 -48.16 -36.09 -2.54
C CYS A 58 -47.08 -35.16 -2.00
N GLN A 59 -47.01 -35.00 -0.68
CA GLN A 59 -45.97 -34.20 -0.05
C GLN A 59 -44.61 -34.94 0.01
N TYR A 60 -43.51 -34.18 -0.03
CA TYR A 60 -42.15 -34.67 0.22
C TYR A 60 -41.50 -33.73 1.24
N GLU A 61 -41.00 -34.30 2.32
CA GLU A 61 -40.40 -33.55 3.43
C GLU A 61 -39.01 -33.01 3.07
N SER A 62 -38.75 -31.74 3.39
CA SER A 62 -37.44 -31.09 3.21
C SER A 62 -36.62 -31.21 4.50
N SER A 63 -35.79 -32.23 4.60
CA SER A 63 -34.77 -32.32 5.65
C SER A 63 -33.65 -31.31 5.37
N GLU A 64 -33.26 -30.52 6.36
CA GLU A 64 -32.25 -29.44 6.28
C GLU A 64 -30.80 -29.94 6.15
N SER A 65 -30.56 -31.08 5.49
CA SER A 65 -29.23 -31.72 5.43
C SER A 65 -29.01 -32.53 4.15
N ALA A 66 -29.17 -31.89 2.99
CA ALA A 66 -28.68 -32.42 1.71
C ALA A 66 -28.55 -31.32 0.63
N THR A 67 -27.38 -30.67 0.54
CA THR A 67 -27.03 -29.78 -0.58
C THR A 67 -26.79 -30.58 -1.87
N ASN A 68 -27.83 -30.75 -2.69
CA ASN A 68 -27.70 -31.13 -4.11
C ASN A 68 -28.86 -30.52 -4.91
N VAL A 69 -28.61 -29.37 -5.53
CA VAL A 69 -29.61 -28.61 -6.31
C VAL A 69 -29.89 -29.34 -7.63
N VAL A 70 -31.04 -30.01 -7.73
CA VAL A 70 -31.56 -30.50 -9.01
C VAL A 70 -32.28 -29.36 -9.73
N VAL A 71 -31.54 -28.65 -10.59
CA VAL A 71 -32.07 -27.58 -11.45
C VAL A 71 -33.16 -28.14 -12.38
N ARG A 72 -34.28 -27.43 -12.52
CA ARG A 72 -35.39 -27.86 -13.40
C ARG A 72 -34.94 -27.91 -14.86
N LYS A 73 -35.32 -28.99 -15.56
CA LYS A 73 -35.01 -29.20 -16.98
C LYS A 73 -35.46 -28.03 -17.87
N ASP A 74 -36.57 -27.38 -17.49
CA ASP A 74 -37.15 -26.25 -18.22
C ASP A 74 -36.24 -25.00 -18.16
N TYR A 75 -35.54 -24.81 -17.04
CA TYR A 75 -34.55 -23.74 -16.87
C TYR A 75 -33.27 -24.04 -17.68
N MET A 76 -32.85 -25.31 -17.76
CA MET A 76 -31.79 -25.73 -18.68
C MET A 76 -32.18 -25.49 -20.14
N THR A 77 -33.37 -25.91 -20.60
CA THR A 77 -33.79 -25.62 -21.99
C THR A 77 -33.95 -24.12 -22.27
N GLY A 78 -34.34 -23.33 -21.27
CA GLY A 78 -34.35 -21.87 -21.38
C GLY A 78 -32.94 -21.28 -21.48
N LEU A 79 -31.97 -21.83 -20.74
CA LEU A 79 -30.56 -21.46 -20.84
C LEU A 79 -29.92 -21.93 -22.14
N ASP A 80 -30.16 -23.16 -22.59
CA ASP A 80 -29.65 -23.69 -23.86
C ASP A 80 -30.18 -22.86 -25.04
N GLN A 81 -31.49 -22.52 -25.05
CA GLN A 81 -32.06 -21.66 -26.07
C GLN A 81 -31.49 -20.24 -26.05
N ARG A 82 -31.14 -19.72 -24.86
CA ARG A 82 -30.50 -18.42 -24.67
C ARG A 82 -29.02 -18.46 -25.01
N MET A 83 -28.33 -19.58 -24.78
CA MET A 83 -26.95 -19.85 -25.18
C MET A 83 -26.85 -19.95 -26.69
N VAL A 84 -27.70 -20.73 -27.36
CA VAL A 84 -27.76 -20.80 -28.84
C VAL A 84 -28.08 -19.43 -29.45
N ASN A 85 -28.91 -18.61 -28.82
CA ASN A 85 -29.15 -17.23 -29.29
C ASN A 85 -27.95 -16.31 -29.03
N LEU A 86 -27.26 -16.44 -27.89
CA LEU A 86 -26.04 -15.68 -27.60
C LEU A 86 -24.87 -16.10 -28.49
N GLU A 87 -24.65 -17.39 -28.71
CA GLU A 87 -23.68 -17.94 -29.66
C GLU A 87 -24.00 -17.48 -31.08
N ARG A 88 -25.26 -17.46 -31.52
CA ARG A 88 -25.63 -16.93 -32.84
C ARG A 88 -25.37 -15.42 -32.96
N THR A 89 -25.55 -14.65 -31.87
CA THR A 89 -25.21 -13.23 -31.80
C THR A 89 -23.69 -13.01 -31.80
N VAL A 90 -22.94 -13.79 -31.00
CA VAL A 90 -21.48 -13.75 -30.94
C VAL A 90 -20.88 -14.19 -32.28
N GLN A 91 -21.41 -15.23 -32.92
CA GLN A 91 -20.94 -15.67 -34.24
C GLN A 91 -21.20 -14.60 -35.30
N ARG A 92 -22.39 -13.96 -35.30
CA ARG A 92 -22.65 -12.78 -36.14
C ARG A 92 -21.68 -11.63 -35.88
N LEU A 93 -21.37 -11.34 -34.62
CA LEU A 93 -20.38 -10.32 -34.25
C LEU A 93 -18.95 -10.73 -34.68
N ASN A 94 -18.61 -12.01 -34.60
CA ASN A 94 -17.30 -12.54 -35.00
C ASN A 94 -17.12 -12.56 -36.53
N ASP A 95 -18.19 -12.86 -37.26
CA ASP A 95 -18.22 -12.81 -38.73
C ASP A 95 -18.17 -11.34 -39.23
N VAL A 96 -18.74 -10.39 -38.46
CA VAL A 96 -18.53 -8.94 -38.67
C VAL A 96 -17.08 -8.54 -38.35
N LEU A 97 -16.53 -8.93 -37.19
CA LEU A 97 -15.15 -8.60 -36.79
C LEU A 97 -14.09 -9.17 -37.73
N LYS A 98 -14.27 -10.38 -38.26
CA LYS A 98 -13.37 -10.98 -39.26
C LYS A 98 -13.34 -10.22 -40.59
N GLY A 99 -14.39 -9.46 -40.90
CA GLY A 99 -14.41 -8.57 -42.07
C GLY A 99 -13.47 -7.37 -41.97
N HIS A 100 -13.03 -7.00 -40.75
CA HIS A 100 -12.30 -5.75 -40.49
C HIS A 100 -10.78 -5.92 -40.21
N LEU A 101 -10.22 -7.12 -40.39
CA LEU A 101 -8.80 -7.41 -40.06
C LEU A 101 -8.03 -8.05 -41.23
N SER A 102 -7.90 -7.34 -42.36
CA SER A 102 -6.92 -7.68 -43.41
C SER A 102 -6.43 -6.40 -44.15
N PRO A 103 -5.12 -6.24 -44.45
CA PRO A 103 -4.56 -4.93 -44.82
C PRO A 103 -4.13 -4.76 -46.31
N CYS A 104 -4.28 -3.54 -46.85
CA CYS A 104 -3.51 -2.91 -47.95
C CYS A 104 -3.54 -1.38 -47.68
N VAL A 105 -2.45 -0.62 -47.51
CA VAL A 105 -1.19 -0.42 -48.27
C VAL A 105 -1.39 0.40 -49.56
N ASP A 106 -0.83 1.62 -49.55
CA ASP A 106 -0.84 2.62 -50.62
C ASP A 106 0.00 2.27 -51.86
N ASN A 107 -0.37 2.84 -53.02
CA ASN A 107 0.58 3.68 -53.78
C ASN A 107 -0.03 4.47 -54.97
N ARG A 108 0.66 5.54 -55.37
CA ARG A 108 0.41 6.32 -56.60
C ARG A 108 1.36 5.91 -57.74
N ALA A 109 0.90 6.22 -58.97
CA ALA A 109 1.65 6.41 -60.21
C ALA A 109 2.18 5.17 -60.99
N SER A 110 1.69 5.01 -62.23
CA SER A 110 2.54 5.11 -63.44
C SER A 110 1.76 5.15 -64.77
N SER A 111 2.50 5.42 -65.84
CA SER A 111 2.12 5.81 -67.21
C SER A 111 1.53 4.71 -68.11
N SER A 112 1.03 5.13 -69.28
CA SER A 112 0.41 4.28 -70.31
C SER A 112 1.43 3.40 -71.08
N ALA A 113 1.15 2.10 -71.27
CA ALA A 113 0.93 1.47 -72.61
C ALA A 113 0.93 -0.09 -72.62
N ARG A 114 -0.22 -0.68 -73.01
CA ARG A 114 -0.38 -2.00 -73.70
C ARG A 114 -0.13 -3.33 -72.89
N PRO A 115 -0.66 -4.51 -73.34
CA PRO A 115 -1.66 -5.27 -72.54
C PRO A 115 -1.42 -6.82 -72.49
N PRO A 116 -2.43 -7.70 -72.23
CA PRO A 116 -3.31 -7.97 -71.07
C PRO A 116 -3.14 -9.47 -70.61
N PRO A 117 -4.12 -10.22 -70.03
CA PRO A 117 -5.33 -9.94 -69.22
C PRO A 117 -5.19 -10.51 -67.77
N ASN A 118 -6.14 -10.47 -66.80
CA ASN A 118 -7.60 -10.66 -66.89
C ASN A 118 -8.33 -10.27 -65.58
N SER A 119 -9.60 -9.81 -65.67
CA SER A 119 -10.72 -9.86 -64.66
C SER A 119 -10.51 -9.38 -63.20
N PHE A 120 -11.40 -8.66 -62.50
CA PHE A 120 -12.66 -7.92 -62.79
C PHE A 120 -12.98 -7.04 -61.51
N PRO A 121 -14.04 -6.19 -61.44
CA PRO A 121 -13.93 -4.89 -60.73
C PRO A 121 -14.70 -4.75 -59.41
N SER A 122 -14.51 -3.57 -58.81
CA SER A 122 -14.95 -3.08 -57.50
C SER A 122 -16.26 -2.25 -57.49
N SER A 123 -16.78 -1.96 -56.28
CA SER A 123 -17.54 -0.74 -55.84
C SER A 123 -18.23 -1.04 -54.48
N GLN A 124 -18.55 -0.12 -53.57
CA GLN A 124 -18.15 1.28 -53.24
C GLN A 124 -18.58 1.53 -51.75
N SER A 125 -18.03 2.53 -51.05
CA SER A 125 -18.38 2.92 -49.66
C SER A 125 -19.44 4.07 -49.62
N ASP A 126 -19.87 4.73 -48.53
CA ASP A 126 -19.45 4.99 -47.12
C ASP A 126 -20.69 5.56 -46.34
N PRO A 127 -20.68 6.05 -45.07
CA PRO A 127 -19.80 5.86 -43.88
C PRO A 127 -20.57 5.62 -42.53
N ASP A 128 -19.88 5.50 -41.37
CA ASP A 128 -19.88 6.48 -40.23
C ASP A 128 -19.52 5.92 -38.81
N GLN A 129 -18.77 6.74 -38.05
CA GLN A 129 -18.55 6.85 -36.58
C GLN A 129 -18.26 5.66 -35.62
N GLY A 130 -17.03 5.69 -35.04
CA GLY A 130 -16.81 6.35 -33.72
C GLY A 130 -16.99 5.53 -32.42
N GLN A 131 -15.88 5.10 -31.80
CA GLN A 131 -15.82 4.72 -30.38
C GLN A 131 -14.65 5.42 -29.67
N THR A 132 -14.91 5.95 -28.47
CA THR A 132 -13.88 6.52 -27.57
C THR A 132 -13.28 5.42 -26.69
N HIS A 133 -11.95 5.37 -26.63
CA HIS A 133 -11.19 4.48 -25.77
C HIS A 133 -10.60 5.25 -24.59
N VAL A 134 -10.50 4.61 -23.42
CA VAL A 134 -9.68 5.15 -22.32
C VAL A 134 -8.22 5.03 -22.71
N THR A 135 -7.59 6.17 -23.00
CA THR A 135 -6.15 6.31 -23.22
C THR A 135 -5.56 7.09 -22.04
N GLY A 136 -4.72 6.45 -21.24
CA GLY A 136 -4.23 7.02 -19.98
C GLY A 136 -4.86 6.34 -18.75
N LEU A 137 -4.57 5.05 -18.58
CA LEU A 137 -4.59 4.46 -17.24
C LEU A 137 -3.24 4.80 -16.61
N GLU A 138 -3.20 5.78 -15.72
CA GLU A 138 -2.09 5.91 -14.81
C GLU A 138 -2.22 4.81 -13.75
N GLU A 139 -1.29 3.85 -13.77
CA GLU A 139 -1.02 3.07 -12.57
C GLU A 139 -0.64 4.06 -11.46
N PRO A 140 -1.04 3.84 -10.20
CA PRO A 140 -0.57 4.68 -9.11
C PRO A 140 0.96 4.62 -9.14
N GLN A 141 1.60 5.75 -9.46
CA GLN A 141 3.04 5.86 -9.30
C GLN A 141 3.31 5.65 -7.81
N ASP A 142 4.33 4.86 -7.49
CA ASP A 142 4.75 4.54 -6.13
C ASP A 142 5.33 5.83 -5.47
N GLU A 143 4.54 6.90 -5.31
CA GLU A 143 4.93 8.17 -4.66
C GLU A 143 5.03 8.02 -3.13
N ASP A 144 4.27 7.08 -2.54
CA ASP A 144 4.46 6.60 -1.17
C ASP A 144 5.71 5.69 -1.05
N ALA A 145 6.31 5.27 -2.18
CA ALA A 145 7.69 4.80 -2.18
C ALA A 145 8.63 5.98 -2.47
N VAL A 146 8.97 6.69 -1.40
CA VAL A 146 10.35 7.15 -1.20
C VAL A 146 11.31 6.02 -1.63
N GLN A 147 12.56 6.35 -1.99
CA GLN A 147 13.57 5.40 -2.49
C GLN A 147 14.07 4.36 -1.45
N GLU A 148 13.14 3.74 -0.72
CA GLU A 148 13.26 2.53 0.08
C GLU A 148 13.59 1.34 -0.81
N ASN A 149 14.88 1.08 -0.88
CA ASN A 149 15.42 -0.11 -1.50
C ASN A 149 14.90 -1.36 -0.77
N GLY A 150 14.80 -2.48 -1.48
CA GLY A 150 14.09 -3.69 -1.03
C GLY A 150 14.59 -4.40 0.25
N MET A 151 15.55 -3.78 0.95
CA MET A 151 16.19 -4.19 2.19
C MET A 151 16.29 -3.04 3.24
N ALA A 152 15.54 -1.94 3.07
CA ALA A 152 15.50 -0.78 3.99
C ALA A 152 16.89 -0.17 4.33
N MET A 153 17.62 0.24 3.29
CA MET A 153 19.02 0.72 3.38
C MET A 153 19.23 2.22 3.16
N VAL A 154 18.17 3.02 3.02
CA VAL A 154 18.24 4.45 2.72
C VAL A 154 17.20 5.20 3.57
N PHE A 155 17.37 6.53 3.66
CA PHE A 155 16.52 7.47 4.39
C PHE A 155 15.02 7.15 4.23
N VAL A 156 14.31 7.21 5.35
CA VAL A 156 12.91 7.65 5.35
C VAL A 156 12.97 9.17 5.19
N GLU A 157 12.94 9.66 3.96
CA GLU A 157 12.31 10.98 3.74
C GLU A 157 10.95 10.90 4.43
N GLU A 158 10.53 11.98 5.09
CA GLU A 158 9.48 12.04 6.12
C GLU A 158 8.11 11.46 5.72
N HIS A 159 7.97 10.96 4.49
CA HIS A 159 6.74 10.73 3.75
C HIS A 159 6.26 9.26 3.72
N THR A 160 7.01 8.28 4.25
CA THR A 160 6.54 6.87 4.23
C THR A 160 5.63 6.51 5.40
N SER A 161 4.41 6.08 5.09
CA SER A 161 3.41 5.57 6.05
C SER A 161 3.71 4.16 6.58
N ALA A 162 4.94 3.67 6.38
CA ALA A 162 5.36 2.31 6.62
C ALA A 162 5.90 2.12 8.06
N PHE A 163 5.41 1.09 8.76
CA PHE A 163 5.94 0.72 10.07
C PHE A 163 7.34 0.09 9.97
N PHE A 164 8.26 0.59 10.81
CA PHE A 164 9.63 0.12 10.98
C PHE A 164 9.99 -0.08 12.45
N GLY A 165 9.90 -1.31 12.94
CA GLY A 165 10.29 -1.67 14.30
C GLY A 165 11.80 -1.65 14.58
N GLU A 166 12.17 -1.86 15.84
CA GLU A 166 13.52 -1.70 16.41
C GLU A 166 14.63 -2.53 15.75
N SER A 167 14.30 -3.68 15.15
CA SER A 167 15.31 -4.50 14.45
C SER A 167 15.76 -3.88 13.12
N SER A 168 15.03 -2.91 12.59
CA SER A 168 15.32 -2.25 11.32
C SER A 168 16.57 -1.36 11.40
N ASN A 169 17.21 -1.11 10.25
CA ASN A 169 18.27 -0.10 10.18
C ASN A 169 17.73 1.34 10.22
N ILE A 170 16.44 1.54 9.92
CA ILE A 170 15.76 2.84 9.97
C ILE A 170 15.61 3.30 11.42
N ASN A 171 15.06 2.48 12.31
CA ASN A 171 14.94 2.81 13.74
C ASN A 171 16.32 3.06 14.38
N PHE A 172 17.31 2.19 14.12
CA PHE A 172 18.68 2.41 14.62
C PHE A 172 19.32 3.70 14.07
N THR A 173 19.01 4.09 12.84
CA THR A 173 19.45 5.36 12.25
C THR A 173 18.83 6.56 12.97
N GLN A 174 17.53 6.53 13.25
CA GLN A 174 16.83 7.58 14.00
C GLN A 174 17.46 7.80 15.39
N LEU A 175 17.83 6.72 16.09
CA LEU A 175 18.55 6.79 17.36
C LEU A 175 19.90 7.54 17.22
N LEU A 176 20.70 7.24 16.20
CA LEU A 176 21.99 7.93 15.99
C LEU A 176 21.80 9.42 15.67
N LEU A 177 20.77 9.79 14.91
CA LEU A 177 20.45 11.19 14.61
C LEU A 177 20.01 11.96 15.86
N ARG A 178 19.16 11.35 16.71
CA ARG A 178 18.78 11.91 18.03
C ARG A 178 20.02 12.15 18.91
N ALA A 179 20.94 11.18 18.97
CA ALA A 179 22.20 11.29 19.73
C ALA A 179 23.18 12.33 19.17
N ILE A 180 23.17 12.60 17.86
CA ILE A 180 23.94 13.71 17.26
C ILE A 180 23.35 15.06 17.65
N ALA A 181 22.02 15.19 17.65
CA ALA A 181 21.32 16.44 17.95
C ALA A 181 21.57 16.93 19.38
N THR A 182 21.69 16.03 20.36
CA THR A 182 21.96 16.39 21.77
C THR A 182 23.35 16.97 22.02
N VAL A 183 24.33 16.72 21.14
CA VAL A 183 25.71 17.22 21.33
C VAL A 183 25.95 18.57 20.66
N ARG A 184 25.11 18.96 19.69
CA ARG A 184 25.31 20.15 18.84
C ARG A 184 24.45 21.36 19.26
N HIS A 185 24.42 21.70 20.55
CA HIS A 185 23.62 22.81 21.07
C HIS A 185 23.94 24.19 20.40
N PRO A 186 22.96 25.13 20.35
CA PRO A 186 22.73 25.94 19.16
C PRO A 186 23.54 27.26 19.12
N THR A 187 24.78 27.20 18.62
CA THR A 187 25.58 28.42 18.33
C THR A 187 26.33 28.36 16.99
N THR A 188 25.69 27.88 15.92
CA THR A 188 26.04 28.22 14.51
C THR A 188 24.87 27.86 13.59
N ASP A 189 24.69 28.59 12.49
CA ASP A 189 23.58 28.41 11.55
C ASP A 189 23.56 27.01 10.88
N ILE A 190 22.75 26.10 11.44
CA ILE A 190 22.32 24.85 10.78
C ILE A 190 20.79 24.67 10.97
N PRO A 191 19.94 25.55 10.38
CA PRO A 191 18.54 25.70 10.81
C PRO A 191 17.52 24.80 10.09
N SER A 192 17.92 23.62 9.56
CA SER A 192 17.01 22.76 8.78
C SER A 192 17.03 21.26 9.09
N ILE A 193 17.92 20.79 9.96
CA ILE A 193 18.04 19.34 10.31
C ILE A 193 17.76 19.08 11.80
N ILE A 194 17.98 20.06 12.68
CA ILE A 194 18.06 19.84 14.12
C ILE A 194 16.73 20.10 14.86
N GLU A 195 15.86 20.99 14.35
CA GLU A 195 14.60 21.31 15.03
C GLU A 195 13.56 20.17 14.97
N ASN A 196 13.49 19.42 13.86
CA ASN A 196 12.60 18.23 13.74
C ASN A 196 13.05 17.02 14.60
N LEU A 197 14.30 16.99 15.08
CA LEU A 197 14.81 15.90 15.92
C LEU A 197 14.52 16.09 17.42
N GLY A 198 14.09 17.27 17.83
CA GLY A 198 13.90 17.64 19.24
C GLY A 198 12.61 17.16 19.90
N SER A 199 11.59 16.86 19.09
CA SER A 199 10.20 16.53 19.47
C SER A 199 9.81 15.07 19.19
N ALA A 200 10.77 14.23 18.81
CA ALA A 200 10.55 12.86 18.41
C ALA A 200 10.26 11.95 19.63
N ASP A 201 9.00 11.93 20.03
CA ASP A 201 8.40 10.92 20.92
C ASP A 201 8.63 9.50 20.35
N GLU A 202 8.37 8.46 21.14
CA GLU A 202 8.82 7.07 20.90
C GLU A 202 8.05 6.31 19.78
N GLY A 203 7.42 7.02 18.85
CA GLY A 203 6.66 6.46 17.72
C GLY A 203 7.53 5.88 16.59
N ASN A 204 7.31 4.60 16.26
CA ASN A 204 7.93 3.88 15.13
C ASN A 204 7.32 4.19 13.74
N VAL A 205 6.83 5.42 13.53
CA VAL A 205 6.11 5.87 12.32
C VAL A 205 6.59 7.28 11.94
N ALA A 206 6.91 7.53 10.67
CA ALA A 206 7.35 8.83 10.18
C ALA A 206 6.17 9.77 9.82
N SER A 207 6.44 11.09 9.81
CA SER A 207 5.42 12.15 9.68
C SER A 207 5.67 13.05 8.48
N VAL A 208 4.69 13.16 7.58
CA VAL A 208 4.82 13.67 6.20
C VAL A 208 4.79 15.20 6.08
N TYR A 209 5.88 15.85 5.64
CA TYR A 209 5.92 17.25 5.20
C TYR A 209 6.20 17.42 3.69
N GLY A 210 5.18 17.67 2.88
CA GLY A 210 5.35 17.82 1.42
C GLY A 210 5.94 19.17 0.96
N GLN A 211 7.12 19.14 0.32
CA GLN A 211 7.54 20.17 -0.65
C GLN A 211 7.28 19.72 -2.10
N PRO A 212 7.00 20.65 -3.04
CA PRO A 212 6.78 20.32 -4.44
C PRO A 212 8.08 20.33 -5.25
N HIS A 213 8.33 19.32 -6.09
CA HIS A 213 9.36 19.40 -7.14
C HIS A 213 8.98 18.72 -8.46
N ASN A 214 9.56 19.23 -9.55
CA ASN A 214 9.17 19.01 -10.94
C ASN A 214 9.98 17.92 -11.66
N GLY A 215 9.29 17.08 -12.45
CA GLY A 215 9.82 16.40 -13.64
C GLY A 215 10.77 15.21 -13.39
N SER A 216 10.88 14.21 -14.28
CA SER A 216 10.35 14.08 -15.64
C SER A 216 10.44 12.61 -16.13
N ILE A 217 10.05 12.40 -17.40
CA ILE A 217 10.27 11.25 -18.29
C ILE A 217 9.16 10.18 -18.27
N ALA A 218 8.21 10.37 -19.20
CA ALA A 218 7.30 9.33 -19.64
C ALA A 218 8.08 8.12 -20.22
N SER A 219 7.94 6.95 -19.60
CA SER A 219 8.43 5.70 -20.19
C SER A 219 7.53 5.30 -21.36
N ALA A 220 8.01 5.48 -22.58
CA ALA A 220 7.27 5.08 -23.78
C ALA A 220 6.95 3.58 -23.72
N THR A 221 5.66 3.23 -23.77
CA THR A 221 5.18 1.85 -23.78
C THR A 221 5.53 1.18 -25.10
N GLN A 222 6.74 0.65 -25.21
CA GLN A 222 7.07 -0.35 -26.22
C GLN A 222 6.28 -1.63 -25.93
N ASP A 223 5.64 -2.16 -26.96
CA ASP A 223 4.78 -3.34 -26.89
C ASP A 223 5.66 -4.62 -26.74
N VAL A 224 6.07 -4.93 -25.51
CA VAL A 224 6.97 -6.04 -25.21
C VAL A 224 6.23 -7.36 -25.37
N SER A 225 6.44 -8.05 -26.49
CA SER A 225 6.00 -9.42 -26.70
C SER A 225 6.42 -10.33 -25.52
N ILE A 226 5.43 -10.71 -24.71
CA ILE A 226 5.61 -11.45 -23.45
C ILE A 226 6.13 -12.89 -23.65
N THR A 227 6.06 -13.42 -24.88
CA THR A 227 6.55 -14.76 -25.24
C THR A 227 7.89 -14.74 -25.99
N SER A 228 8.48 -13.57 -26.23
CA SER A 228 9.78 -13.46 -26.90
C SER A 228 10.90 -14.11 -26.08
N LEU A 229 11.71 -14.92 -26.74
CA LEU A 229 12.86 -15.63 -26.17
C LEU A 229 14.18 -15.07 -26.72
N PRO A 230 15.27 -15.04 -25.91
CA PRO A 230 16.62 -14.80 -26.41
C PRO A 230 17.12 -15.92 -27.33
N THR A 231 18.32 -15.76 -27.88
CA THR A 231 18.98 -16.87 -28.59
C THR A 231 19.31 -18.02 -27.65
N THR A 232 19.40 -19.25 -28.15
CA THR A 232 19.75 -20.41 -27.31
C THR A 232 21.14 -20.29 -26.67
N ALA A 233 22.08 -19.58 -27.30
CA ALA A 233 23.37 -19.25 -26.69
C ALA A 233 23.18 -18.35 -25.46
N GLU A 234 22.57 -17.17 -25.67
CA GLU A 234 22.30 -16.19 -24.60
C GLU A 234 21.47 -16.78 -23.45
N MET A 235 20.49 -17.66 -23.74
CA MET A 235 19.75 -18.35 -22.69
C MET A 235 20.64 -19.27 -21.84
N ASN A 236 21.60 -19.99 -22.44
CA ASN A 236 22.54 -20.80 -21.68
C ASN A 236 23.52 -19.93 -20.89
N ASP A 237 24.06 -18.86 -21.48
CA ASP A 237 24.96 -17.93 -20.80
C ASP A 237 24.30 -17.31 -19.55
N LEU A 238 23.02 -16.92 -19.65
CA LEU A 238 22.25 -16.39 -18.52
C LEU A 238 21.94 -17.46 -17.46
N LEU A 239 21.70 -18.71 -17.85
CA LEU A 239 21.61 -19.83 -16.89
C LEU A 239 22.95 -20.06 -16.17
N ASP A 240 24.07 -20.02 -16.89
CA ASP A 240 25.41 -20.17 -16.32
C ASP A 240 25.72 -19.07 -15.32
N ILE A 241 25.37 -17.81 -15.62
CA ILE A 241 25.51 -16.68 -14.68
C ILE A 241 24.64 -16.92 -13.44
N TYR A 242 23.36 -17.28 -13.60
CA TYR A 242 22.46 -17.53 -12.47
C TYR A 242 22.95 -18.67 -11.58
N PHE A 243 23.22 -19.85 -12.14
CA PHE A 243 23.62 -21.05 -11.38
C PHE A 243 25.06 -21.01 -10.85
N ASN A 244 25.90 -20.04 -11.27
CA ASN A 244 27.19 -19.76 -10.63
C ASN A 244 27.16 -18.61 -9.60
N THR A 245 26.03 -17.89 -9.48
CA THR A 245 25.85 -16.76 -8.56
C THR A 245 24.66 -16.98 -7.62
N SER A 246 23.50 -16.40 -7.92
CA SER A 246 22.31 -16.44 -7.06
C SER A 246 21.77 -17.85 -6.84
N GLY A 247 21.82 -18.71 -7.85
CA GLY A 247 21.37 -20.10 -7.76
C GLY A 247 22.18 -20.95 -6.77
N VAL A 248 23.46 -20.64 -6.54
CA VAL A 248 24.28 -21.32 -5.51
C VAL A 248 23.90 -20.85 -4.10
N VAL A 249 23.59 -19.56 -3.95
CA VAL A 249 23.24 -18.95 -2.66
C VAL A 249 21.79 -19.32 -2.25
N PHE A 250 20.93 -19.52 -3.24
CA PHE A 250 19.51 -19.87 -3.11
C PHE A 250 19.19 -21.11 -3.94
N ASP A 251 19.76 -22.25 -3.56
CA ASP A 251 19.60 -23.51 -4.30
C ASP A 251 18.23 -24.17 -4.06
N PHE A 252 17.19 -23.57 -4.65
CA PHE A 252 15.82 -24.08 -4.64
C PHE A 252 15.29 -24.49 -6.03
N ILE A 253 16.08 -24.25 -7.09
CA ILE A 253 15.77 -24.62 -8.48
C ILE A 253 16.79 -25.64 -8.96
N HIS A 254 16.32 -26.80 -9.44
CA HIS A 254 17.22 -27.82 -9.97
C HIS A 254 17.78 -27.41 -11.34
N GLU A 255 19.09 -27.21 -11.42
CA GLU A 255 19.79 -26.84 -12.64
C GLU A 255 19.58 -27.85 -13.78
N GLU A 256 19.82 -29.15 -13.52
CA GLU A 256 19.73 -30.19 -14.56
C GLU A 256 18.31 -30.28 -15.13
N THR A 257 17.28 -30.24 -14.28
CA THR A 257 15.87 -30.23 -14.73
C THR A 257 15.53 -28.96 -15.52
N THR A 258 16.10 -27.81 -15.15
CA THR A 258 15.89 -26.54 -15.86
C THR A 258 16.50 -26.59 -17.26
N ARG A 259 17.78 -27.01 -17.37
CA ARG A 259 18.49 -27.16 -18.65
C ARG A 259 17.85 -28.24 -19.54
N LYS A 260 17.44 -29.37 -18.96
CA LYS A 260 16.70 -30.42 -19.68
C LYS A 260 15.38 -29.91 -20.24
N THR A 261 14.59 -29.19 -19.43
CA THR A 261 13.31 -28.61 -19.90
C THR A 261 13.54 -27.56 -21.00
N LEU A 262 14.61 -26.76 -20.91
CA LEU A 262 15.00 -25.81 -21.96
C LEU A 262 15.36 -26.53 -23.27
N ALA A 263 16.16 -27.60 -23.20
CA ALA A 263 16.52 -28.41 -24.37
C ALA A 263 15.30 -29.10 -25.00
N GLU A 264 14.41 -29.70 -24.19
CA GLU A 264 13.16 -30.30 -24.66
C GLU A 264 12.24 -29.26 -25.33
N CYS A 265 12.14 -28.05 -24.76
CA CYS A 265 11.39 -26.95 -25.37
C CYS A 265 12.04 -26.49 -26.69
N SER A 266 13.36 -26.31 -26.72
CA SER A 266 14.10 -25.89 -27.92
C SER A 266 13.96 -26.89 -29.07
N ASN A 267 14.11 -28.20 -28.79
CA ASN A 267 13.94 -29.28 -29.77
C ASN A 267 12.52 -29.33 -30.37
N ASN A 268 11.50 -28.86 -29.64
CA ASN A 268 10.11 -28.76 -30.12
C ASN A 268 9.76 -27.36 -30.65
N GLY A 269 10.74 -26.49 -30.93
CA GLY A 269 10.52 -25.13 -31.43
C GLY A 269 9.71 -24.25 -30.47
N PHE A 270 9.82 -24.50 -29.16
CA PHE A 270 9.07 -23.86 -28.07
C PHE A 270 7.53 -23.98 -28.13
N THR A 271 7.00 -24.82 -29.04
CA THR A 271 5.54 -25.01 -29.26
C THR A 271 4.74 -25.55 -28.08
N LYS A 272 5.41 -26.07 -27.03
CA LYS A 272 4.80 -26.70 -25.85
C LYS A 272 5.30 -26.12 -24.52
N ALA A 273 5.93 -24.94 -24.53
CA ALA A 273 6.41 -24.30 -23.31
C ALA A 273 5.25 -23.94 -22.37
N ARG A 274 5.33 -24.36 -21.10
CA ARG A 274 4.31 -24.05 -20.08
C ARG A 274 4.47 -22.61 -19.63
N ARG A 275 3.37 -21.84 -19.56
CA ARG A 275 3.37 -20.39 -19.24
C ARG A 275 4.04 -20.07 -17.91
N THR A 276 3.81 -20.90 -16.88
CA THR A 276 4.41 -20.80 -15.54
C THR A 276 5.92 -21.04 -15.55
N TRP A 277 6.37 -22.07 -16.27
CA TRP A 277 7.79 -22.34 -16.49
C TRP A 277 8.48 -21.20 -17.24
N LEU A 278 7.86 -20.66 -18.30
CA LEU A 278 8.40 -19.54 -19.08
C LEU A 278 8.52 -18.26 -18.24
N GLY A 279 7.55 -17.95 -17.37
CA GLY A 279 7.66 -16.82 -16.45
C GLY A 279 8.76 -17.02 -15.40
N THR A 280 8.92 -18.24 -14.88
CA THR A 280 10.02 -18.60 -13.98
C THR A 280 11.38 -18.41 -14.67
N LEU A 281 11.52 -18.88 -15.91
CA LEU A 281 12.74 -18.74 -16.71
C LEU A 281 13.09 -17.27 -17.01
N ASN A 282 12.08 -16.44 -17.32
CA ASN A 282 12.31 -15.00 -17.48
C ASN A 282 12.79 -14.35 -16.17
N MET A 283 12.28 -14.75 -15.01
CA MET A 283 12.83 -14.24 -13.74
C MET A 283 14.28 -14.69 -13.47
N ILE A 284 14.66 -15.91 -13.85
CA ILE A 284 16.05 -16.38 -13.81
C ILE A 284 16.94 -15.47 -14.67
N PHE A 285 16.50 -15.14 -15.90
CA PHE A 285 17.21 -14.23 -16.80
C PHE A 285 17.29 -12.79 -16.26
N ALA A 286 16.23 -12.27 -15.64
CA ALA A 286 16.24 -10.96 -14.99
C ALA A 286 17.29 -10.89 -13.87
N MET A 287 17.35 -11.90 -13.01
CA MET A 287 18.37 -12.01 -11.95
C MET A 287 19.79 -12.14 -12.52
N ALA A 288 19.97 -12.93 -13.59
CA ALA A 288 21.27 -13.07 -14.25
C ALA A 288 21.78 -11.73 -14.83
N CYS A 289 20.93 -10.98 -15.54
CA CYS A 289 21.30 -9.69 -16.10
C CYS A 289 21.70 -8.64 -15.05
N MET A 290 21.09 -8.64 -13.85
CA MET A 290 21.49 -7.75 -12.76
C MET A 290 22.92 -8.00 -12.25
N LEU A 291 23.45 -9.22 -12.45
CA LEU A 291 24.77 -9.66 -12.00
C LEU A 291 25.82 -9.74 -13.12
N ASP A 292 25.40 -9.57 -14.39
CA ASP A 292 26.24 -9.68 -15.59
C ASP A 292 27.13 -8.45 -15.83
N ARG A 293 27.96 -8.10 -14.83
CA ARG A 293 28.89 -6.96 -14.87
C ARG A 293 30.02 -7.13 -15.91
N ASP A 294 30.30 -8.36 -16.33
CA ASP A 294 31.40 -8.64 -17.25
C ASP A 294 31.02 -8.32 -18.70
N ASN A 295 29.81 -8.73 -19.14
CA ASN A 295 29.32 -8.44 -20.49
C ASN A 295 28.55 -7.11 -20.57
N LEU A 296 27.93 -6.68 -19.46
CA LEU A 296 27.27 -5.38 -19.31
C LEU A 296 27.84 -4.63 -18.09
N PRO A 297 28.98 -3.93 -18.21
CA PRO A 297 29.58 -3.18 -17.10
C PRO A 297 28.61 -2.17 -16.48
N SER A 298 27.93 -1.38 -17.33
CA SER A 298 27.06 -0.30 -16.86
C SER A 298 25.83 -0.82 -16.12
N ALA A 299 25.61 -0.30 -14.90
CA ALA A 299 24.50 -0.68 -14.05
C ALA A 299 23.15 -0.33 -14.67
N LYS A 300 23.07 0.82 -15.36
CA LYS A 300 21.87 1.25 -16.10
C LYS A 300 21.49 0.24 -17.18
N LYS A 301 22.45 -0.19 -18.01
CA LYS A 301 22.19 -1.16 -19.10
C LYS A 301 21.83 -2.55 -18.56
N ARG A 302 22.42 -2.99 -17.45
CA ARG A 302 22.01 -4.22 -16.75
C ARG A 302 20.57 -4.14 -16.25
N PHE A 303 20.20 -3.03 -15.61
CA PHE A 303 18.86 -2.79 -15.12
C PHE A 303 17.85 -2.79 -16.28
N GLU A 304 18.08 -2.01 -17.34
CA GLU A 304 17.27 -1.97 -18.56
C GLU A 304 17.05 -3.37 -19.17
N LYS A 305 18.13 -4.16 -19.34
CA LYS A 305 18.03 -5.54 -19.86
C LYS A 305 17.26 -6.46 -18.90
N SER A 306 17.49 -6.35 -17.60
CA SER A 306 16.78 -7.15 -16.59
C SER A 306 15.28 -6.84 -16.54
N GLU A 307 14.89 -5.58 -16.74
CA GLU A 307 13.51 -5.11 -16.75
C GLU A 307 12.71 -5.67 -17.93
N VAL A 308 13.33 -5.87 -19.10
CA VAL A 308 12.67 -6.57 -20.22
C VAL A 308 12.25 -7.98 -19.81
N PHE A 309 13.12 -8.73 -19.13
CA PHE A 309 12.81 -10.07 -18.65
C PHE A 309 11.80 -10.05 -17.48
N TYR A 310 11.95 -9.14 -16.54
CA TYR A 310 10.99 -8.94 -15.43
C TYR A 310 9.58 -8.69 -15.97
N ARG A 311 9.39 -7.71 -16.87
CA ARG A 311 8.09 -7.37 -17.47
C ARG A 311 7.47 -8.54 -18.23
N ARG A 312 8.26 -9.33 -18.98
CA ARG A 312 7.79 -10.59 -19.59
C ARG A 312 7.29 -11.57 -18.53
N ALA A 313 8.04 -11.76 -17.44
CA ALA A 313 7.63 -12.64 -16.35
C ALA A 313 6.34 -12.17 -15.65
N ILE A 314 6.19 -10.87 -15.38
CA ILE A 314 4.95 -10.30 -14.84
C ILE A 314 3.77 -10.51 -15.82
N GLY A 315 3.94 -10.21 -17.11
CA GLY A 315 2.88 -10.44 -18.11
C GLY A 315 2.49 -11.93 -18.25
N LEU A 316 3.44 -12.84 -18.04
CA LEU A 316 3.19 -14.29 -18.05
C LEU A 316 2.52 -14.78 -16.76
N CYS A 317 2.98 -14.36 -15.59
CA CYS A 317 2.64 -15.01 -14.32
C CYS A 317 1.99 -14.10 -13.25
N GLY A 318 1.94 -12.79 -13.42
CA GLY A 318 1.42 -11.83 -12.42
C GLY A 318 -0.04 -12.09 -12.03
N GLU A 319 -0.95 -12.19 -13.00
CA GLU A 319 -2.34 -12.57 -12.69
C GLU A 319 -2.50 -14.06 -12.36
N LEU A 320 -1.66 -14.94 -12.92
CA LEU A 320 -1.73 -16.38 -12.59
C LEU A 320 -1.33 -16.65 -11.14
N SER A 321 -0.38 -15.92 -10.57
CA SER A 321 0.09 -16.15 -9.19
C SER A 321 -0.98 -15.86 -8.13
N LYS A 322 -1.99 -15.05 -8.47
CA LYS A 322 -3.16 -14.76 -7.63
C LYS A 322 -4.21 -15.88 -7.63
N HIS A 323 -4.20 -16.75 -8.65
CA HIS A 323 -5.28 -17.71 -8.95
C HIS A 323 -4.82 -19.17 -9.10
N VAL A 324 -3.52 -19.42 -9.25
CA VAL A 324 -2.94 -20.75 -9.55
C VAL A 324 -1.88 -21.12 -8.52
N ILE A 325 -2.04 -22.27 -7.86
CA ILE A 325 -1.10 -22.80 -6.88
C ILE A 325 -0.29 -23.93 -7.52
N SER A 326 1.00 -23.70 -7.77
CA SER A 326 1.93 -24.69 -8.32
C SER A 326 3.35 -24.43 -7.83
N LEU A 327 4.24 -25.43 -7.93
CA LEU A 327 5.64 -25.26 -7.53
C LEU A 327 6.35 -24.18 -8.37
N GLU A 328 5.98 -24.07 -9.65
CA GLU A 328 6.53 -23.04 -10.54
C GLU A 328 6.04 -21.64 -10.21
N ILE A 329 4.78 -21.46 -9.78
CA ILE A 329 4.32 -20.17 -9.26
C ILE A 329 5.05 -19.82 -7.95
N VAL A 330 5.31 -20.79 -7.08
CA VAL A 330 6.13 -20.59 -5.87
C VAL A 330 7.57 -20.19 -6.22
N HIS A 331 8.20 -20.86 -7.19
CA HIS A 331 9.54 -20.50 -7.67
C HIS A 331 9.58 -19.13 -8.34
N TYR A 332 8.63 -18.82 -9.21
CA TYR A 332 8.45 -17.48 -9.81
C TYR A 332 8.31 -16.39 -8.74
N LEU A 333 7.40 -16.56 -7.76
CA LEU A 333 7.19 -15.59 -6.69
C LEU A 333 8.44 -15.40 -5.83
N LEU A 334 9.18 -16.47 -5.53
CA LEU A 334 10.43 -16.39 -4.77
C LEU A 334 11.52 -15.62 -5.56
N LEU A 335 11.65 -15.85 -6.87
CA LEU A 335 12.55 -15.06 -7.71
C LEU A 335 12.12 -13.59 -7.82
N VAL A 336 10.82 -13.29 -7.85
CA VAL A 336 10.31 -11.90 -7.81
C VAL A 336 10.70 -11.22 -6.50
N VAL A 337 10.54 -11.88 -5.35
CA VAL A 337 10.97 -11.34 -4.05
C VAL A 337 12.47 -11.06 -4.02
N LEU A 338 13.30 -12.01 -4.47
CA LEU A 338 14.76 -11.85 -4.55
C LEU A 338 15.18 -10.71 -5.52
N PHE A 339 14.46 -10.51 -6.62
CA PHE A 339 14.68 -9.40 -7.55
C PHE A 339 14.28 -8.05 -6.94
N CYS A 340 13.13 -7.97 -6.27
CA CYS A 340 12.68 -6.76 -5.58
C CYS A 340 13.63 -6.36 -4.44
N GLN A 341 14.24 -7.31 -3.71
CA GLN A 341 15.27 -7.03 -2.69
C GLN A 341 16.49 -6.28 -3.25
N GLY A 342 16.90 -6.58 -4.50
CA GLY A 342 18.02 -5.93 -5.19
C GLY A 342 17.67 -4.63 -5.94
N THR A 343 16.45 -4.10 -5.76
CA THR A 343 15.93 -2.91 -6.49
C THR A 343 15.16 -1.97 -5.54
N GLN A 344 14.64 -0.86 -6.06
CA GLN A 344 13.92 0.18 -5.30
C GLN A 344 12.44 -0.19 -5.08
N ARG A 345 12.16 -1.41 -4.59
CA ARG A 345 10.82 -2.02 -4.61
C ARG A 345 10.45 -2.72 -3.29
N SER A 346 10.62 -2.03 -2.15
CA SER A 346 10.37 -2.57 -0.80
C SER A 346 8.96 -3.12 -0.60
N VAL A 347 7.93 -2.34 -0.95
CA VAL A 347 6.51 -2.71 -0.83
C VAL A 347 6.19 -3.95 -1.69
N GLN A 348 6.72 -3.99 -2.90
CA GLN A 348 6.51 -5.12 -3.83
C GLN A 348 7.22 -6.39 -3.31
N ALA A 349 8.41 -6.28 -2.70
CA ALA A 349 9.09 -7.42 -2.07
C ALA A 349 8.23 -8.00 -0.93
N TRP A 350 7.74 -7.17 -0.01
CA TRP A 350 6.93 -7.59 1.13
C TRP A 350 5.60 -8.23 0.70
N ASN A 351 4.86 -7.60 -0.22
CA ASN A 351 3.55 -8.07 -0.66
C ASN A 351 3.64 -9.39 -1.46
N ASN A 352 4.63 -9.51 -2.35
CA ASN A 352 4.88 -10.77 -3.06
C ASN A 352 5.34 -11.89 -2.11
N HIS A 353 6.13 -11.58 -1.07
CA HIS A 353 6.52 -12.54 -0.05
C HIS A 353 5.33 -13.06 0.76
N GLY A 354 4.38 -12.18 1.12
CA GLY A 354 3.12 -12.61 1.73
C GLY A 354 2.29 -13.56 0.85
N LEU A 355 2.26 -13.34 -0.46
CA LEU A 355 1.62 -14.25 -1.42
C LEU A 355 2.39 -15.56 -1.61
N LEU A 356 3.72 -15.51 -1.60
CA LEU A 356 4.64 -16.65 -1.67
C LEU A 356 4.43 -17.61 -0.50
N ILE A 357 4.40 -17.10 0.74
CA ILE A 357 4.15 -17.91 1.93
C ILE A 357 2.83 -18.66 1.80
N ARG A 358 1.74 -17.96 1.48
CA ARG A 358 0.40 -18.56 1.33
C ARG A 358 0.37 -19.62 0.22
N SER A 359 1.02 -19.34 -0.91
CA SER A 359 1.12 -20.28 -2.04
C SER A 359 1.92 -21.54 -1.69
N ALA A 360 3.05 -21.38 -1.00
CA ALA A 360 3.89 -22.48 -0.55
C ALA A 360 3.23 -23.33 0.54
N MET A 361 2.49 -22.69 1.46
CA MET A 361 1.68 -23.38 2.47
C MET A 361 0.55 -24.19 1.82
N ALA A 362 -0.20 -23.60 0.89
CA ALA A 362 -1.29 -24.27 0.17
C ALA A 362 -0.81 -25.43 -0.72
N LEU A 363 0.40 -25.35 -1.27
CA LEU A 363 1.07 -26.46 -1.98
C LEU A 363 1.58 -27.57 -1.02
N GLY A 364 1.48 -27.36 0.29
CA GLY A 364 1.90 -28.31 1.32
C GLY A 364 3.41 -28.35 1.57
N LEU A 365 4.20 -27.37 1.10
CA LEU A 365 5.65 -27.38 1.26
C LEU A 365 6.09 -27.39 2.73
N HIS A 366 5.29 -26.78 3.61
CA HIS A 366 5.43 -26.80 5.06
C HIS A 366 5.18 -28.19 5.71
N SER A 367 4.46 -29.12 5.08
CA SER A 367 4.12 -30.45 5.63
C SER A 367 5.12 -31.56 5.26
N THR A 368 5.65 -32.27 6.26
CA THR A 368 6.59 -33.40 6.08
C THR A 368 5.92 -34.67 5.53
N VAL A 369 4.59 -34.68 5.42
CA VAL A 369 3.81 -35.81 4.91
C VAL A 369 3.44 -35.62 3.44
N ALA A 370 3.23 -34.37 2.99
CA ALA A 370 2.75 -34.04 1.64
C ALA A 370 3.71 -34.45 0.50
N GLY A 371 4.99 -34.69 0.79
CA GLY A 371 6.02 -35.04 -0.21
C GLY A 371 6.38 -36.53 -0.31
N LYS A 372 5.91 -37.41 0.59
CA LYS A 372 6.47 -38.77 0.79
C LYS A 372 6.37 -39.74 -0.38
N ASN A 373 5.55 -39.43 -1.39
CA ASN A 373 5.35 -40.27 -2.58
C ASN A 373 6.00 -39.65 -3.84
N LEU A 374 6.80 -38.59 -3.69
CA LEU A 374 7.51 -37.95 -4.78
C LEU A 374 8.85 -38.63 -5.05
N ASP A 375 9.41 -38.36 -6.23
CA ASP A 375 10.80 -38.68 -6.51
C ASP A 375 11.74 -37.99 -5.50
N PRO A 376 12.83 -38.63 -5.02
CA PRO A 376 13.70 -38.06 -3.99
C PRO A 376 14.29 -36.68 -4.34
N ILE A 377 14.59 -36.41 -5.62
CA ILE A 377 15.10 -35.11 -6.06
C ILE A 377 13.98 -34.06 -5.97
N GLN A 378 12.75 -34.43 -6.37
CA GLN A 378 11.59 -33.55 -6.23
C GLN A 378 11.22 -33.27 -4.76
N GLU A 379 11.44 -34.22 -3.85
CA GLU A 379 11.27 -34.00 -2.41
C GLU A 379 12.34 -33.03 -1.86
N GLU A 380 13.61 -33.19 -2.25
CA GLU A 380 14.70 -32.29 -1.87
C GLU A 380 14.44 -30.86 -2.29
N TYR A 381 14.15 -30.61 -3.57
CA TYR A 381 13.95 -29.26 -4.07
C TYR A 381 12.73 -28.57 -3.45
N ARG A 382 11.67 -29.33 -3.12
CA ARG A 382 10.56 -28.81 -2.31
C ARG A 382 10.97 -28.44 -0.88
N ARG A 383 11.87 -29.21 -0.27
CA ARG A 383 12.42 -28.91 1.07
C ARG A 383 13.34 -27.69 1.04
N ARG A 384 14.27 -27.60 0.08
CA ARG A 384 15.13 -26.42 -0.14
C ARG A 384 14.30 -25.17 -0.43
N THR A 385 13.26 -25.28 -1.27
CA THR A 385 12.29 -24.19 -1.51
C THR A 385 11.66 -23.70 -0.21
N TRP A 386 11.13 -24.59 0.64
CA TRP A 386 10.55 -24.20 1.93
C TRP A 386 11.57 -23.53 2.86
N VAL A 387 12.78 -24.09 2.94
CA VAL A 387 13.88 -23.55 3.75
C VAL A 387 14.29 -22.16 3.28
N VAL A 388 14.45 -21.92 1.98
CA VAL A 388 14.78 -20.59 1.45
C VAL A 388 13.66 -19.58 1.75
N ILE A 389 12.38 -19.96 1.60
CA ILE A 389 11.24 -19.09 1.94
C ILE A 389 11.27 -18.73 3.44
N TYR A 390 11.55 -19.69 4.34
CA TYR A 390 11.71 -19.42 5.77
C TYR A 390 12.88 -18.48 6.06
N CYS A 391 14.04 -18.68 5.43
CA CYS A 391 15.18 -17.78 5.60
C CYS A 391 14.85 -16.35 5.13
N MET A 392 14.17 -16.20 4.00
CA MET A 392 13.76 -14.89 3.47
C MET A 392 12.70 -14.21 4.33
N ASP A 393 11.80 -14.97 4.96
CA ASP A 393 10.86 -14.46 5.97
C ASP A 393 11.60 -13.76 7.12
N LYS A 394 12.65 -14.40 7.68
CA LYS A 394 13.42 -13.78 8.77
C LYS A 394 14.24 -12.58 8.31
N VAL A 395 14.84 -12.65 7.12
CA VAL A 395 15.59 -11.54 6.53
C VAL A 395 14.72 -10.29 6.34
N LEU A 396 13.53 -10.44 5.74
CA LEU A 396 12.62 -9.32 5.50
C LEU A 396 12.01 -8.78 6.82
N SER A 397 11.70 -9.65 7.78
CA SER A 397 11.26 -9.25 9.12
C SER A 397 12.30 -8.43 9.87
N VAL A 398 13.59 -8.82 9.85
CA VAL A 398 14.67 -8.01 10.42
C VAL A 398 14.76 -6.67 9.69
N ALA A 399 14.87 -6.69 8.36
CA ALA A 399 15.13 -5.50 7.55
C ALA A 399 14.05 -4.42 7.74
N PHE A 400 12.77 -4.81 7.71
CA PHE A 400 11.64 -3.91 7.88
C PHE A 400 11.17 -3.74 9.33
N GLY A 401 11.74 -4.46 10.30
CA GLY A 401 11.27 -4.41 11.69
C GLY A 401 9.83 -4.89 11.87
N ARG A 402 9.45 -5.98 11.19
CA ARG A 402 8.06 -6.52 11.15
C ARG A 402 8.00 -7.95 11.67
N PRO A 403 6.86 -8.40 12.25
CA PRO A 403 6.67 -9.79 12.64
C PRO A 403 6.87 -10.76 11.46
N ALA A 404 7.35 -11.97 11.77
CA ALA A 404 7.63 -12.98 10.76
C ALA A 404 6.40 -13.83 10.43
N GLY A 405 6.17 -14.11 9.14
CA GLY A 405 4.96 -14.77 8.66
C GLY A 405 4.93 -16.29 8.83
N ILE A 406 6.08 -16.91 9.12
CA ILE A 406 6.21 -18.37 9.29
C ILE A 406 6.65 -18.69 10.72
N ALA A 407 5.88 -19.51 11.44
CA ALA A 407 6.23 -19.92 12.80
C ALA A 407 7.38 -20.95 12.80
N ASP A 408 8.25 -20.93 13.81
CA ASP A 408 9.43 -21.81 13.88
C ASP A 408 9.08 -23.31 13.90
N GLU A 409 7.92 -23.66 14.46
CA GLU A 409 7.37 -25.02 14.47
C GLU A 409 7.17 -25.59 13.06
N GLN A 410 6.87 -24.71 12.08
CA GLN A 410 6.66 -25.08 10.67
C GLN A 410 7.99 -25.34 9.93
N ALA A 411 9.12 -25.01 10.55
CA ALA A 411 10.48 -25.23 10.05
C ALA A 411 11.16 -26.46 10.72
N VAL A 412 10.55 -27.07 11.73
CA VAL A 412 11.11 -28.23 12.45
C VAL A 412 11.26 -29.45 11.53
N ASN A 413 12.40 -30.16 11.66
CA ASN A 413 12.78 -31.31 10.84
C ASN A 413 12.87 -31.02 9.32
N ARG A 414 13.22 -29.78 8.92
CA ARG A 414 13.33 -29.36 7.52
C ARG A 414 14.74 -29.17 6.97
N GLN A 415 15.76 -29.58 7.70
CA GLN A 415 17.16 -29.49 7.25
C GLN A 415 17.34 -30.05 5.81
N PRO A 416 17.98 -29.30 4.90
CA PRO A 416 18.38 -29.80 3.59
C PRO A 416 19.24 -31.07 3.69
N SER A 417 19.16 -31.96 2.71
CA SER A 417 19.98 -33.17 2.70
C SER A 417 21.12 -33.04 1.70
N SER A 418 22.36 -33.00 2.19
CA SER A 418 23.57 -33.00 1.34
C SER A 418 23.92 -34.37 0.74
N ARG A 419 22.99 -35.34 0.76
CA ARG A 419 23.25 -36.75 0.43
C ARG A 419 22.65 -37.23 -0.89
N LEU A 420 21.70 -36.52 -1.49
CA LEU A 420 20.91 -37.05 -2.62
C LEU A 420 21.66 -37.09 -3.96
N PHE A 421 22.70 -36.28 -4.13
CA PHE A 421 23.53 -36.30 -5.34
C PHE A 421 24.50 -37.50 -5.43
N ARG A 422 24.61 -38.35 -4.39
CA ARG A 422 25.46 -39.55 -4.44
C ARG A 422 24.86 -40.72 -5.23
N THR A 423 23.60 -40.63 -5.65
CA THR A 423 22.81 -41.80 -6.10
C THR A 423 22.66 -41.97 -7.61
N THR A 424 23.13 -41.02 -8.44
CA THR A 424 22.88 -40.99 -9.89
C THR A 424 24.13 -41.01 -10.75
N GLY A 425 24.89 -42.11 -10.70
CA GLY A 425 25.65 -42.66 -11.85
C GLY A 425 26.79 -41.86 -12.49
N MET A 426 26.97 -40.57 -12.19
CA MET A 426 28.07 -39.76 -12.70
C MET A 426 29.28 -39.86 -11.79
N ALA A 427 30.43 -40.19 -12.37
CA ALA A 427 31.68 -40.26 -11.64
C ALA A 427 32.21 -38.85 -11.34
N ASN A 428 32.06 -38.37 -10.10
CA ASN A 428 33.11 -37.70 -9.33
C ASN A 428 32.64 -37.37 -7.89
N ASN A 429 33.60 -37.18 -6.98
CA ASN A 429 33.39 -36.87 -5.56
C ASN A 429 32.98 -35.40 -5.32
N GLU A 430 31.96 -34.89 -6.01
CA GLU A 430 31.52 -33.50 -5.79
C GLU A 430 30.68 -33.40 -4.51
N LEU A 431 31.14 -32.55 -3.59
CA LEU A 431 30.42 -32.18 -2.38
C LEU A 431 29.25 -31.26 -2.75
N ASP A 432 28.07 -31.49 -2.16
CA ASP A 432 26.91 -30.61 -2.26
C ASP A 432 27.09 -29.37 -1.37
N VAL A 433 28.08 -28.55 -1.71
CA VAL A 433 28.47 -27.37 -0.92
C VAL A 433 27.32 -26.36 -0.83
N ALA A 434 26.44 -26.28 -1.84
CA ALA A 434 25.26 -25.44 -1.83
C ALA A 434 24.21 -25.93 -0.81
N GLY A 435 23.94 -27.24 -0.79
CA GLY A 435 23.07 -27.87 0.22
C GLY A 435 23.62 -27.75 1.64
N ASP A 436 24.91 -28.01 1.84
CA ASP A 436 25.58 -27.84 3.15
C ASP A 436 25.54 -26.37 3.60
N PHE A 437 25.84 -25.41 2.71
CA PHE A 437 25.73 -23.97 2.97
C PHE A 437 24.31 -23.54 3.33
N LEU A 438 23.29 -24.06 2.65
CA LEU A 438 21.88 -23.78 2.94
C LEU A 438 21.48 -24.35 4.31
N ALA A 439 21.95 -25.53 4.68
CA ALA A 439 21.67 -26.14 5.98
C ALA A 439 22.28 -25.32 7.14
N VAL A 440 23.58 -24.99 7.08
CA VAL A 440 24.20 -24.17 8.15
C VAL A 440 23.63 -22.75 8.18
N SER A 441 23.27 -22.18 7.03
CA SER A 441 22.57 -20.88 6.97
C SER A 441 21.19 -20.96 7.62
N PHE A 442 20.43 -22.02 7.39
CA PHE A 442 19.10 -22.21 7.98
C PHE A 442 19.15 -22.28 9.51
N GLU A 443 20.15 -22.98 10.08
CA GLU A 443 20.38 -22.96 11.54
C GLU A 443 20.65 -21.55 12.07
N LEU A 444 21.45 -20.76 11.34
CA LEU A 444 21.73 -19.37 11.67
C LEU A 444 20.45 -18.50 11.62
N TYR A 445 19.58 -18.72 10.62
CA TYR A 445 18.28 -18.03 10.54
C TYR A 445 17.28 -18.49 11.61
N GLN A 446 17.39 -19.70 12.17
CA GLN A 446 16.63 -20.09 13.37
C GLN A 446 17.11 -19.35 14.63
N VAL A 447 18.40 -19.01 14.73
CA VAL A 447 18.90 -18.14 15.81
C VAL A 447 18.38 -16.71 15.61
N MET A 448 18.35 -16.20 14.37
CA MET A 448 17.74 -14.92 14.01
C MET A 448 16.25 -14.85 14.40
N SER A 449 15.47 -15.88 14.10
CA SER A 449 14.04 -15.95 14.46
C SER A 449 13.83 -15.84 15.97
N LYS A 450 14.63 -16.58 16.76
CA LYS A 450 14.58 -16.52 18.23
C LYS A 450 15.01 -15.17 18.78
N SER A 451 16.00 -14.52 18.17
CA SER A 451 16.44 -13.16 18.56
C SER A 451 15.33 -12.14 18.30
N LEU A 452 14.67 -12.17 17.13
CA LEU A 452 13.48 -11.34 16.86
C LEU A 452 12.41 -11.50 17.94
N VAL A 453 12.06 -12.73 18.32
CA VAL A 453 11.01 -12.98 19.32
C VAL A 453 11.43 -12.58 20.74
N LYS A 454 12.69 -12.83 21.14
CA LYS A 454 13.15 -12.56 22.53
C LYS A 454 13.62 -11.12 22.78
N GLN A 455 14.18 -10.45 21.77
CA GLN A 455 14.86 -9.15 21.92
C GLN A 455 14.18 -8.00 21.17
N TYR A 456 13.25 -8.29 20.26
CA TYR A 456 12.55 -7.30 19.42
C TYR A 456 11.03 -7.50 19.44
N ALA A 457 10.47 -7.86 20.60
CA ALA A 457 9.05 -8.12 20.78
C ALA A 457 8.16 -6.88 20.52
N THR A 458 8.75 -5.67 20.62
CA THR A 458 8.16 -4.38 20.24
C THR A 458 7.87 -4.24 18.74
N ASN A 459 8.40 -5.13 17.89
CA ASN A 459 7.95 -5.28 16.50
C ASN A 459 6.48 -5.77 16.41
N ALA A 460 5.83 -6.17 17.51
CA ALA A 460 4.43 -6.65 17.56
C ALA A 460 3.53 -5.89 18.55
N GLU A 461 4.03 -5.51 19.73
CA GLU A 461 3.28 -4.72 20.73
C GLU A 461 4.22 -3.71 21.43
N TYR A 462 3.82 -2.44 21.53
CA TYR A 462 4.57 -1.45 22.31
C TYR A 462 4.49 -1.78 23.80
N LYS A 463 5.63 -2.15 24.38
CA LYS A 463 5.83 -2.22 25.82
C LYS A 463 6.85 -1.17 26.21
N GLU A 464 6.51 -0.33 27.18
CA GLU A 464 7.49 0.47 27.90
C GLU A 464 8.60 -0.47 28.40
N SER A 465 9.81 -0.25 27.93
CA SER A 465 10.97 -1.06 28.33
C SER A 465 11.44 -0.61 29.71
N ASP A 466 11.36 -1.48 30.72
CA ASP A 466 11.96 -1.20 32.03
C ASP A 466 13.47 -0.96 31.84
N PRO A 467 14.03 0.19 32.26
CA PRO A 467 15.46 0.47 32.15
C PRO A 467 16.37 -0.54 32.90
N ASN A 468 15.79 -1.40 33.73
CA ASN A 468 16.48 -2.49 34.44
C ASN A 468 16.28 -3.87 33.78
N ASP A 469 15.71 -3.97 32.57
CA ASP A 469 15.39 -5.27 31.98
C ASP A 469 16.62 -6.09 31.56
N LEU A 470 17.08 -6.93 32.49
CA LEU A 470 18.15 -7.91 32.27
C LEU A 470 17.81 -8.95 31.19
N LEU A 471 16.56 -9.07 30.72
CA LEU A 471 16.19 -10.05 29.69
C LEU A 471 16.93 -9.81 28.36
N ALA A 472 17.12 -8.56 27.94
CA ALA A 472 17.87 -8.23 26.73
C ALA A 472 19.34 -8.70 26.81
N LEU A 473 19.98 -8.49 27.95
CA LEU A 473 21.36 -8.92 28.24
C LEU A 473 21.47 -10.45 28.36
N GLN A 474 20.54 -11.10 29.06
CA GLN A 474 20.48 -12.56 29.17
C GLN A 474 20.30 -13.21 27.79
N ALA A 475 19.43 -12.66 26.94
CA ALA A 475 19.22 -13.12 25.57
C ALA A 475 20.49 -12.94 24.72
N SER A 476 21.18 -11.79 24.79
CA SER A 476 22.45 -11.56 24.08
C SER A 476 23.49 -12.61 24.46
N VAL A 477 23.66 -12.91 25.74
CA VAL A 477 24.61 -13.93 26.23
C VAL A 477 24.22 -15.35 25.79
N GLU A 478 22.92 -15.70 25.82
CA GLU A 478 22.39 -16.98 25.31
C GLU A 478 22.67 -17.15 23.82
N PHE A 479 22.39 -16.13 23.02
CA PHE A 479 22.59 -16.17 21.57
C PHE A 479 24.07 -16.10 21.19
N CYS A 480 24.90 -15.30 21.86
CA CYS A 480 26.35 -15.28 21.68
C CYS A 480 26.98 -16.67 21.92
N LYS A 481 26.56 -17.37 22.99
CA LYS A 481 26.93 -18.77 23.23
C LYS A 481 26.47 -19.70 22.10
N THR A 482 25.23 -19.53 21.63
CA THR A 482 24.65 -20.34 20.55
C THR A 482 25.41 -20.14 19.23
N LEU A 483 25.74 -18.90 18.88
CA LEU A 483 26.53 -18.53 17.70
C LEU A 483 27.95 -19.13 17.74
N ARG A 484 28.61 -19.12 18.91
CA ARG A 484 29.93 -19.76 19.10
C ARG A 484 29.89 -21.29 18.99
N ILE A 485 28.81 -21.92 19.45
CA ILE A 485 28.61 -23.37 19.29
C ILE A 485 28.39 -23.72 17.81
N TRP A 486 27.56 -22.93 17.12
CA TRP A 486 27.29 -23.09 15.69
C TRP A 486 28.56 -22.91 14.85
N SER A 487 29.36 -21.85 15.10
CA SER A 487 30.58 -21.59 14.33
C SER A 487 31.66 -22.66 14.55
N ALA A 488 31.76 -23.22 15.75
CA ALA A 488 32.62 -24.36 16.05
C ALA A 488 32.13 -25.70 15.43
N GLY A 489 30.85 -25.78 15.05
CA GLY A 489 30.24 -26.94 14.39
C GLY A 489 30.33 -26.93 12.86
N LEU A 490 30.83 -25.85 12.25
CA LEU A 490 30.89 -25.72 10.79
C LEU A 490 31.84 -26.73 10.13
N PRO A 491 31.49 -27.25 8.93
CA PRO A 491 32.43 -28.01 8.11
C PRO A 491 33.70 -27.18 7.82
N PRO A 492 34.92 -27.75 7.82
CA PRO A 492 36.16 -26.97 7.69
C PRO A 492 36.25 -26.08 6.44
N TYR A 493 35.62 -26.49 5.34
CA TYR A 493 35.57 -25.73 4.08
C TYR A 493 34.52 -24.60 4.08
N LEU A 494 33.61 -24.57 5.07
CA LEU A 494 32.63 -23.49 5.33
C LEU A 494 32.89 -22.76 6.65
N GLY A 495 34.04 -22.99 7.32
CA GLY A 495 34.40 -22.26 8.55
C GLY A 495 34.47 -20.74 8.33
N LEU A 496 34.39 -19.94 9.39
CA LEU A 496 34.40 -18.48 9.23
C LEU A 496 35.73 -17.97 8.62
N CYS A 497 35.69 -16.84 7.92
CA CYS A 497 36.86 -16.16 7.37
C CYS A 497 37.45 -15.16 8.38
N ASP A 498 38.78 -15.04 8.42
CA ASP A 498 39.47 -13.94 9.11
C ASP A 498 39.80 -12.82 8.11
N PRO A 499 39.74 -11.52 8.48
CA PRO A 499 40.04 -10.42 7.57
C PRO A 499 41.46 -10.41 6.98
N GLN A 500 42.42 -11.12 7.59
CA GLN A 500 43.81 -11.25 7.11
C GLN A 500 44.05 -12.57 6.35
N SER A 501 43.00 -13.34 6.04
CA SER A 501 43.16 -14.66 5.42
C SER A 501 43.29 -14.57 3.90
N ASP A 502 44.35 -15.16 3.34
CA ASP A 502 44.63 -15.19 1.90
C ASP A 502 43.46 -15.73 1.05
N ILE A 503 42.63 -16.60 1.63
CA ILE A 503 41.41 -17.18 1.00
C ILE A 503 40.44 -16.11 0.47
N LEU A 504 40.50 -14.89 1.00
CA LEU A 504 39.63 -13.78 0.59
C LEU A 504 39.92 -13.34 -0.85
N GLY A 505 41.17 -13.43 -1.30
CA GLY A 505 41.57 -13.21 -2.70
C GLY A 505 41.43 -14.44 -3.60
N GLU A 506 41.26 -15.63 -3.03
CA GLU A 506 41.05 -16.87 -3.79
C GLU A 506 39.59 -17.01 -4.24
N ASN A 507 39.28 -16.54 -5.45
CA ASN A 507 37.91 -16.47 -5.96
C ASN A 507 37.38 -17.84 -6.44
N THR A 508 36.89 -18.64 -5.50
CA THR A 508 36.31 -19.98 -5.74
C THR A 508 34.84 -20.05 -5.29
N ARG A 509 34.06 -20.99 -5.85
CA ARG A 509 32.65 -21.21 -5.44
C ARG A 509 32.52 -21.45 -3.92
N VAL A 510 33.47 -22.18 -3.34
CA VAL A 510 33.49 -22.49 -1.90
C VAL A 510 33.84 -21.25 -1.08
N ASN A 511 34.91 -20.52 -1.44
CA ASN A 511 35.32 -19.31 -0.72
C ASN A 511 34.26 -18.20 -0.78
N ARG A 512 33.55 -18.05 -1.91
CA ARG A 512 32.40 -17.15 -2.04
C ARG A 512 31.29 -17.48 -1.04
N LEU A 513 30.89 -18.75 -0.93
CA LEU A 513 29.90 -19.19 0.06
C LEU A 513 30.41 -19.00 1.50
N ARG A 514 31.70 -19.26 1.74
CA ARG A 514 32.37 -19.07 3.04
C ARG A 514 32.38 -17.59 3.48
N VAL A 515 32.66 -16.67 2.56
CA VAL A 515 32.58 -15.21 2.79
C VAL A 515 31.13 -14.80 3.06
N ILE A 516 30.17 -15.20 2.24
CA ILE A 516 28.74 -14.89 2.45
C ILE A 516 28.25 -15.42 3.81
N LEU A 517 28.67 -16.63 4.20
CA LEU A 517 28.32 -17.21 5.50
C LEU A 517 28.93 -16.42 6.67
N THR A 518 30.18 -15.98 6.53
CA THR A 518 30.86 -15.15 7.53
C THR A 518 30.18 -13.79 7.69
N MET A 519 29.75 -13.18 6.59
CA MET A 519 28.98 -11.94 6.59
C MET A 519 27.60 -12.10 7.24
N ARG A 520 26.90 -13.22 6.98
CA ARG A 520 25.64 -13.57 7.68
C ARG A 520 25.86 -13.73 9.19
N TYR A 521 26.94 -14.40 9.60
CA TYR A 521 27.28 -14.58 11.01
C TYR A 521 27.51 -13.24 11.72
N HIS A 522 28.33 -12.35 11.15
CA HIS A 522 28.57 -11.04 11.75
C HIS A 522 27.33 -10.14 11.74
N ASN A 523 26.49 -10.19 10.69
CA ASN A 523 25.24 -9.43 10.66
C ASN A 523 24.25 -9.90 11.74
N LEU A 524 24.13 -11.21 11.99
CA LEU A 524 23.34 -11.72 13.11
C LEU A 524 23.98 -11.40 14.47
N SER A 525 25.31 -11.43 14.58
CA SER A 525 26.00 -10.99 15.80
C SER A 525 25.72 -9.50 16.10
N ILE A 526 25.72 -8.64 15.08
CA ILE A 526 25.27 -7.24 15.20
C ILE A 526 23.81 -7.20 15.69
N LEU A 527 22.89 -7.95 15.08
CA LEU A 527 21.48 -7.96 15.51
C LEU A 527 21.31 -8.38 16.98
N VAL A 528 22.02 -9.41 17.42
CA VAL A 528 21.95 -9.93 18.81
C VAL A 528 22.44 -8.93 19.84
N HIS A 529 23.48 -8.14 19.53
CA HIS A 529 24.09 -7.19 20.47
C HIS A 529 23.65 -5.73 20.29
N ARG A 530 22.96 -5.39 19.18
CA ARG A 530 22.46 -4.03 18.90
C ARG A 530 21.59 -3.45 20.02
N PRO A 531 20.69 -4.18 20.71
CA PRO A 531 19.88 -3.59 21.78
C PRO A 531 20.74 -3.04 22.93
N LEU A 532 21.87 -3.68 23.23
CA LEU A 532 22.81 -3.24 24.27
C LEU A 532 23.61 -2.01 23.84
N LEU A 533 23.96 -1.92 22.56
CA LEU A 533 24.53 -0.71 21.96
C LEU A 533 23.51 0.43 21.94
N SER A 534 22.25 0.17 21.57
CA SER A 534 21.17 1.16 21.60
C SER A 534 20.91 1.69 23.00
N ALA A 535 20.83 0.81 24.01
CA ALA A 535 20.72 1.19 25.42
C ALA A 535 21.92 2.04 25.89
N THR A 536 23.13 1.70 25.44
CA THR A 536 24.35 2.49 25.71
C THR A 536 24.26 3.89 25.12
N ILE A 537 23.89 4.02 23.84
CA ILE A 537 23.73 5.33 23.17
C ILE A 537 22.62 6.15 23.83
N ASN A 538 21.44 5.56 24.09
CA ASN A 538 20.35 6.23 24.80
C ASN A 538 20.78 6.74 26.18
N HIS A 539 21.50 5.93 26.97
CA HIS A 539 21.95 6.33 28.31
C HIS A 539 22.94 7.51 28.27
N LEU A 540 23.89 7.49 27.32
CA LEU A 540 24.88 8.55 27.18
C LEU A 540 24.24 9.87 26.75
N PHE A 541 23.35 9.84 25.77
CA PHE A 541 22.80 11.03 25.12
C PHE A 541 21.40 11.45 25.63
N GLN A 542 21.06 11.15 26.89
CA GLN A 542 19.82 11.56 27.55
C GLN A 542 19.86 13.03 28.04
N LYS A 543 18.84 13.84 27.69
CA LYS A 543 18.80 15.31 27.94
C LYS A 543 18.86 15.73 29.41
N ASP A 544 18.38 14.93 30.35
CA ASP A 544 18.13 15.36 31.75
C ASP A 544 19.15 14.85 32.81
N ARG A 545 20.29 14.28 32.41
CA ARG A 545 21.30 13.82 33.38
C ARG A 545 22.17 14.96 33.92
N GLY A 546 22.09 15.18 35.23
CA GLY A 546 23.15 15.87 35.98
C GLY A 546 24.46 15.05 35.96
N ALA A 547 25.60 15.73 35.84
CA ALA A 547 26.92 15.13 35.58
C ALA A 547 27.56 14.32 36.73
N LEU A 548 26.76 13.75 37.64
CA LEU A 548 27.22 13.10 38.88
C LEU A 548 26.58 11.75 39.22
N ASP A 549 25.59 11.27 38.47
CA ASP A 549 25.00 9.93 38.70
C ASP A 549 25.84 8.83 38.04
N GLU A 550 26.31 7.87 38.83
CA GLU A 550 26.96 6.66 38.31
C GLU A 550 26.02 5.86 37.38
N ALA A 551 26.56 5.33 36.30
CA ALA A 551 25.78 4.51 35.37
C ALA A 551 25.24 3.25 36.09
N PRO A 552 23.93 2.93 35.97
CA PRO A 552 23.36 1.72 36.57
C PRO A 552 24.13 0.46 36.16
N TYR A 553 24.22 -0.53 37.06
CA TYR A 553 25.00 -1.75 36.84
C TYR A 553 24.66 -2.45 35.51
N PHE A 554 23.38 -2.49 35.13
CA PHE A 554 22.93 -3.01 33.84
C PHE A 554 23.59 -2.28 32.65
N ILE A 555 23.67 -0.95 32.68
CA ILE A 555 24.30 -0.16 31.61
C ILE A 555 25.80 -0.44 31.52
N GLN A 556 26.49 -0.61 32.65
CA GLN A 556 27.92 -0.98 32.64
C GLN A 556 28.14 -2.34 31.94
N LEU A 557 27.23 -3.30 32.14
CA LEU A 557 27.29 -4.60 31.45
C LEU A 557 26.88 -4.49 29.97
N ALA A 558 25.87 -3.67 29.65
CA ALA A 558 25.46 -3.40 28.27
C ALA A 558 26.61 -2.74 27.46
N MET A 559 27.33 -1.80 28.07
CA MET A 559 28.54 -1.20 27.50
C MET A 559 29.65 -2.24 27.27
N ALA A 560 29.87 -3.17 28.21
CA ALA A 560 30.86 -4.23 28.02
C ALA A 560 30.51 -5.12 26.81
N GLU A 561 29.28 -5.62 26.73
CA GLU A 561 28.81 -6.52 25.66
C GLU A 561 28.61 -5.81 24.30
N ALA A 562 28.30 -4.51 24.27
CA ALA A 562 28.16 -3.73 23.04
C ALA A 562 29.45 -3.72 22.17
N HIS A 563 30.62 -4.02 22.76
CA HIS A 563 31.87 -4.18 22.02
C HIS A 563 31.84 -5.35 21.02
N GLU A 564 31.05 -6.41 21.26
CA GLU A 564 30.95 -7.53 20.30
C GLU A 564 30.14 -7.13 19.04
N CYS A 565 29.17 -6.22 19.19
CA CYS A 565 28.48 -5.58 18.06
C CYS A 565 29.49 -4.81 17.18
N ILE A 566 30.35 -4.02 17.82
CA ILE A 566 31.39 -3.23 17.14
C ILE A 566 32.40 -4.13 16.44
N ARG A 567 32.99 -5.12 17.14
CA ARG A 567 33.92 -6.10 16.56
C ARG A 567 33.34 -6.83 15.34
N SER A 568 32.04 -7.13 15.37
CA SER A 568 31.34 -7.76 14.25
C SER A 568 31.20 -6.81 13.05
N ALA A 569 30.93 -5.52 13.29
CA ALA A 569 30.94 -4.49 12.25
C ALA A 569 32.33 -4.23 11.66
N GLU A 570 33.37 -4.16 12.50
CA GLU A 570 34.77 -4.04 12.08
C GLU A 570 35.17 -5.20 11.15
N SER A 571 34.88 -6.44 11.57
CA SER A 571 35.17 -7.65 10.78
C SER A 571 34.41 -7.66 9.45
N THR A 572 33.15 -7.21 9.45
CA THR A 572 32.31 -7.09 8.24
C THR A 572 32.92 -6.13 7.21
N ILE A 573 33.35 -4.94 7.65
CA ILE A 573 33.99 -3.95 6.78
C ILE A 573 35.35 -4.45 6.29
N ASP A 574 36.17 -5.00 7.18
CA ASP A 574 37.53 -5.41 6.82
C ASP A 574 37.56 -6.62 5.88
N ILE A 575 36.67 -7.61 6.04
CA ILE A 575 36.54 -8.75 5.11
C ILE A 575 36.12 -8.26 3.72
N VAL A 576 35.09 -7.41 3.60
CA VAL A 576 34.64 -6.93 2.29
C VAL A 576 35.68 -6.03 1.64
N TYR A 577 36.35 -5.18 2.43
CA TYR A 577 37.46 -4.36 1.93
C TYR A 577 38.61 -5.23 1.40
N ALA A 578 38.98 -6.30 2.10
CA ALA A 578 40.01 -7.22 1.66
C ALA A 578 39.64 -7.94 0.34
N VAL A 579 38.42 -8.46 0.23
CA VAL A 579 37.96 -9.11 -1.01
C VAL A 579 37.93 -8.13 -2.19
N ILE A 580 37.38 -6.92 -1.99
CA ILE A 580 37.18 -5.96 -3.08
C ILE A 580 38.46 -5.24 -3.53
N THR A 581 39.47 -5.18 -2.66
CA THR A 581 40.82 -4.68 -3.02
C THR A 581 41.71 -5.77 -3.61
N ALA A 582 41.49 -7.05 -3.27
CA ALA A 582 42.16 -8.17 -3.93
C ALA A 582 41.64 -8.41 -5.35
N ASP A 583 40.31 -8.31 -5.57
CA ASP A 583 39.69 -8.39 -6.89
C ASP A 583 38.49 -7.42 -7.00
N PRO A 584 38.61 -6.30 -7.73
CA PRO A 584 37.52 -5.35 -7.93
C PRO A 584 36.49 -5.82 -8.99
N THR A 585 36.73 -6.95 -9.66
CA THR A 585 35.80 -7.49 -10.67
C THR A 585 34.59 -8.18 -10.04
N SER A 586 33.58 -8.45 -10.86
CA SER A 586 32.34 -9.14 -10.46
C SER A 586 32.55 -10.59 -9.98
N LYS A 587 33.69 -11.20 -10.34
CA LYS A 587 34.00 -12.61 -10.09
C LYS A 587 34.45 -12.87 -8.67
N ASN A 588 34.64 -11.84 -7.86
CA ASN A 588 35.17 -11.95 -6.52
C ASN A 588 34.26 -12.76 -5.56
N ASN A 589 34.75 -12.95 -4.33
CA ASN A 589 34.06 -13.70 -3.29
C ASN A 589 32.81 -12.99 -2.70
N LEU A 590 32.44 -11.79 -3.16
CA LEU A 590 31.21 -11.09 -2.72
C LEU A 590 29.96 -11.56 -3.48
N GLY A 591 30.10 -11.85 -4.78
CA GLY A 591 29.04 -12.40 -5.64
C GLY A 591 27.74 -11.58 -5.69
N VAL A 592 26.79 -11.90 -4.82
CA VAL A 592 25.46 -11.27 -4.78
C VAL A 592 25.54 -9.92 -4.05
N TRP A 593 25.96 -8.89 -4.79
CA TRP A 593 26.39 -7.59 -4.26
C TRP A 593 25.37 -6.88 -3.35
N TYR A 594 24.06 -7.04 -3.57
CA TYR A 594 23.04 -6.31 -2.80
C TYR A 594 22.90 -6.78 -1.34
N PHE A 595 23.22 -8.04 -1.02
CA PHE A 595 23.35 -8.47 0.39
C PHE A 595 24.63 -7.92 1.03
N THR A 596 25.73 -7.88 0.28
CA THR A 596 26.98 -7.27 0.75
C THR A 596 26.76 -5.79 1.07
N LEU A 597 26.00 -5.06 0.25
CA LEU A 597 25.60 -3.68 0.51
C LEU A 597 24.86 -3.56 1.85
N TYR A 598 23.86 -4.41 2.11
CA TYR A 598 23.10 -4.41 3.37
C TYR A 598 23.99 -4.65 4.59
N TYR A 599 24.91 -5.62 4.51
CA TYR A 599 25.81 -5.92 5.62
C TYR A 599 26.82 -4.79 5.88
N VAL A 600 27.40 -4.20 4.83
CA VAL A 600 28.37 -3.08 4.97
C VAL A 600 27.68 -1.80 5.43
N PHE A 601 26.47 -1.50 4.93
CA PHE A 601 25.66 -0.38 5.42
C PHE A 601 25.33 -0.54 6.91
N THR A 602 24.84 -1.73 7.29
CA THR A 602 24.54 -2.09 8.69
C THR A 602 25.76 -1.93 9.60
N ALA A 603 26.93 -2.43 9.17
CA ALA A 603 28.17 -2.28 9.90
C ALA A 603 28.61 -0.81 10.01
N SER A 604 28.44 -0.02 8.95
CA SER A 604 28.81 1.40 8.94
C SER A 604 28.01 2.21 9.97
N LEU A 605 26.71 1.94 10.14
CA LEU A 605 25.89 2.54 11.21
C LEU A 605 26.46 2.22 12.61
N VAL A 606 26.88 0.97 12.85
CA VAL A 606 27.48 0.56 14.13
C VAL A 606 28.83 1.26 14.38
N ILE A 607 29.64 1.46 13.34
CA ILE A 607 30.90 2.21 13.46
C ILE A 607 30.62 3.71 13.72
N SER A 608 29.60 4.31 13.10
CA SER A 608 29.15 5.67 13.45
C SER A 608 28.70 5.76 14.91
N ALA A 609 27.98 4.77 15.43
CA ALA A 609 27.62 4.70 16.85
C ALA A 609 28.86 4.67 17.77
N ARG A 610 29.88 3.87 17.42
CA ARG A 610 31.17 3.85 18.16
C ARG A 610 31.91 5.18 18.07
N LEU A 611 31.88 5.85 16.92
CA LEU A 611 32.49 7.17 16.73
C LEU A 611 31.84 8.24 17.63
N LEU A 612 30.51 8.20 17.81
CA LEU A 612 29.80 9.07 18.76
C LEU A 612 30.16 8.74 20.21
N TRP A 613 30.08 7.47 20.61
CA TRP A 613 30.42 7.02 21.96
C TRP A 613 31.87 7.38 22.35
N ALA A 614 32.83 7.22 21.43
CA ALA A 614 34.24 7.58 21.68
C ALA A 614 34.48 9.09 21.92
N GLN A 615 33.52 9.95 21.56
CA GLN A 615 33.59 11.40 21.69
C GLN A 615 32.69 11.98 22.80
N HIS A 616 31.99 11.14 23.57
CA HIS A 616 31.05 11.57 24.62
C HIS A 616 31.67 12.50 25.69
N GLU A 617 30.85 13.30 26.35
CA GLU A 617 31.26 14.23 27.41
C GLU A 617 31.45 13.48 28.75
N GLY A 618 32.37 13.93 29.61
CA GLY A 618 32.67 13.22 30.87
C GLY A 618 33.53 11.95 30.76
N ILE A 619 33.81 11.45 29.55
CA ILE A 619 34.84 10.43 29.30
C ILE A 619 36.01 11.11 28.54
N PRO A 620 37.29 10.90 28.90
CA PRO A 620 38.42 11.36 28.10
C PRO A 620 38.33 10.77 26.68
N PRO A 621 38.47 11.59 25.61
CA PRO A 621 38.23 11.12 24.25
C PRO A 621 39.21 10.00 23.89
N ASP A 622 38.66 8.84 23.50
CA ASP A 622 39.43 7.68 23.04
C ASP A 622 39.94 7.93 21.62
N LEU A 623 41.02 8.72 21.52
CA LEU A 623 41.61 9.15 20.25
C LEU A 623 42.03 7.95 19.38
N THR A 624 42.32 6.80 19.98
CA THR A 624 42.65 5.57 19.25
C THR A 624 41.40 5.01 18.58
N ALA A 625 40.29 4.88 19.30
CA ALA A 625 39.03 4.43 18.71
C ALA A 625 38.42 5.42 17.72
N ILE A 626 38.53 6.74 17.97
CA ILE A 626 38.08 7.78 17.02
C ILE A 626 38.81 7.60 15.67
N ASN A 627 40.14 7.49 15.70
CA ASN A 627 40.93 7.29 14.49
C ASN A 627 40.67 5.93 13.83
N HIS A 628 40.40 4.88 14.62
CA HIS A 628 40.04 3.56 14.09
C HIS A 628 38.68 3.58 13.37
N ALA A 629 37.65 4.15 14.01
CA ALA A 629 36.31 4.29 13.43
C ALA A 629 36.32 5.13 12.14
N LYS A 630 37.04 6.26 12.12
CA LYS A 630 37.24 7.06 10.90
C LYS A 630 37.90 6.25 9.77
N LYS A 631 38.92 5.43 10.08
CA LYS A 631 39.58 4.56 9.09
C LYS A 631 38.62 3.51 8.53
N LEU A 632 37.77 2.92 9.37
CA LEU A 632 36.77 1.93 8.96
C LEU A 632 35.66 2.56 8.09
N LEU A 633 35.14 3.73 8.47
CA LEU A 633 34.19 4.47 7.63
C LEU A 633 34.82 4.82 6.26
N LYS A 634 36.11 5.18 6.22
CA LYS A 634 36.81 5.40 4.95
C LYS A 634 36.96 4.12 4.12
N LYS A 635 37.19 2.96 4.74
CA LYS A 635 37.13 1.67 4.04
C LYS A 635 35.73 1.39 3.48
N ALA A 636 34.67 1.67 4.25
CA ALA A 636 33.28 1.52 3.80
C ALA A 636 32.97 2.41 2.58
N GLU A 637 33.43 3.66 2.57
CA GLU A 637 33.33 4.53 1.38
C GLU A 637 34.00 3.90 0.15
N THR A 638 35.22 3.36 0.29
CA THR A 638 35.91 2.67 -0.80
C THR A 638 35.18 1.40 -1.25
N ILE A 639 34.57 0.65 -0.32
CA ILE A 639 33.76 -0.53 -0.67
C ILE A 639 32.60 -0.11 -1.58
N PHE A 640 31.80 0.89 -1.20
CA PHE A 640 30.66 1.30 -2.02
C PHE A 640 31.10 1.78 -3.42
N GLN A 641 32.24 2.47 -3.52
CA GLN A 641 32.81 2.90 -4.81
C GLN A 641 33.19 1.73 -5.74
N HIS A 642 33.66 0.59 -5.20
CA HIS A 642 34.09 -0.55 -6.01
C HIS A 642 32.99 -1.63 -6.17
N LEU A 643 31.96 -1.60 -5.32
CA LEU A 643 30.88 -2.60 -5.32
C LEU A 643 30.04 -2.53 -6.60
N ASP A 644 29.42 -1.38 -6.86
CA ASP A 644 28.73 -1.06 -8.13
C ASP A 644 28.37 0.45 -8.16
N TYR A 645 29.33 1.37 -8.28
CA TYR A 645 29.07 2.82 -8.08
C TYR A 645 28.07 3.45 -9.08
N GLU A 646 27.93 2.91 -10.29
CA GLU A 646 26.87 3.33 -11.23
C GLU A 646 25.46 2.93 -10.76
N ASN A 647 25.33 2.04 -9.76
CA ASN A 647 24.06 1.63 -9.21
C ASN A 647 23.54 2.69 -8.24
N SER A 648 22.34 3.23 -8.51
CA SER A 648 21.72 4.30 -7.71
C SER A 648 21.61 3.97 -6.22
N LEU A 649 21.29 2.72 -5.89
CA LEU A 649 21.17 2.25 -4.51
C LEU A 649 22.52 2.22 -3.78
N VAL A 650 23.60 1.78 -4.45
CA VAL A 650 24.97 1.82 -3.89
C VAL A 650 25.42 3.26 -3.67
N LEU A 651 25.15 4.14 -4.64
CA LEU A 651 25.46 5.57 -4.56
C LEU A 651 24.73 6.26 -3.41
N SER A 652 23.43 5.98 -3.20
CA SER A 652 22.66 6.53 -2.09
C SER A 652 23.18 6.06 -0.72
N CYS A 653 23.56 4.78 -0.59
CA CYS A 653 24.20 4.27 0.63
C CYS A 653 25.54 4.97 0.91
N TRP A 654 26.36 5.18 -0.12
CA TRP A 654 27.65 5.88 0.00
C TRP A 654 27.45 7.34 0.45
N LYS A 655 26.58 8.09 -0.23
CA LYS A 655 26.26 9.49 0.12
C LYS A 655 25.79 9.60 1.58
N TYR A 656 24.90 8.70 2.00
CA TYR A 656 24.37 8.70 3.35
C TYR A 656 25.45 8.46 4.42
N ILE A 657 26.23 7.39 4.30
CA ILE A 657 27.28 7.06 5.28
C ILE A 657 28.36 8.15 5.33
N HIS A 658 28.69 8.76 4.18
CA HIS A 658 29.60 9.89 4.14
C HIS A 658 29.07 11.10 4.93
N GLN A 659 27.81 11.49 4.73
CA GLN A 659 27.19 12.59 5.49
C GLN A 659 27.10 12.28 6.99
N LEU A 660 26.68 11.07 7.37
CA LEU A 660 26.61 10.65 8.77
C LEU A 660 28.00 10.69 9.45
N SER A 661 29.05 10.28 8.75
CA SER A 661 30.44 10.37 9.20
C SER A 661 30.86 11.82 9.49
N LEU A 662 30.52 12.76 8.60
CA LEU A 662 30.77 14.20 8.80
C LEU A 662 29.99 14.75 10.00
N MET A 663 28.72 14.36 10.17
CA MET A 663 27.89 14.77 11.31
C MET A 663 28.47 14.29 12.65
N CYS A 664 29.04 13.08 12.70
CA CYS A 664 29.66 12.50 13.89
C CYS A 664 30.98 13.16 14.31
N ASN A 665 31.63 13.97 13.47
CA ASN A 665 32.95 14.58 13.74
C ASN A 665 32.84 16.00 14.32
N PHE A 666 32.24 16.15 15.51
CA PHE A 666 32.00 17.46 16.12
C PHE A 666 33.18 18.03 16.90
N ARG A 667 34.08 17.20 17.46
CA ARG A 667 35.21 17.69 18.31
C ARG A 667 36.45 18.20 17.54
N ASP A 668 36.69 17.78 16.30
CA ASP A 668 37.83 18.30 15.51
C ASP A 668 37.61 19.77 15.07
N ASN A 669 36.37 20.16 14.81
CA ASN A 669 36.00 21.48 14.31
C ASN A 669 36.22 22.61 15.34
N ALA A 670 36.37 22.29 16.63
CA ALA A 670 36.68 23.27 17.67
C ALA A 670 38.11 23.87 17.56
N SER A 671 38.98 23.28 16.73
CA SER A 671 40.40 23.62 16.66
C SER A 671 40.83 24.48 15.46
N ASN A 672 39.98 24.73 14.46
CA ASN A 672 40.39 25.52 13.28
C ASN A 672 39.21 26.18 12.54
N PRO A 673 38.84 27.45 12.84
CA PRO A 673 37.67 28.11 12.24
C PRO A 673 37.80 28.55 10.77
N ALA A 674 38.86 28.17 10.05
CA ALA A 674 39.34 28.93 8.88
C ALA A 674 39.56 28.13 7.58
N SER A 675 39.03 26.92 7.44
CA SER A 675 39.30 26.08 6.24
C SER A 675 38.17 25.17 5.78
N VAL A 676 36.92 25.64 5.81
CA VAL A 676 35.81 24.99 5.08
C VAL A 676 35.43 25.85 3.88
N THR A 677 36.23 25.77 2.83
CA THR A 677 35.80 26.18 1.48
C THR A 677 34.98 25.05 0.87
N ASP A 678 33.80 25.40 0.36
CA ASP A 678 32.83 24.49 -0.27
C ASP A 678 33.47 23.62 -1.37
N PRO A 679 33.44 22.28 -1.27
CA PRO A 679 34.00 21.37 -2.29
C PRO A 679 33.19 21.28 -3.60
N PHE A 680 32.03 21.93 -3.73
CA PHE A 680 31.23 21.85 -4.95
C PHE A 680 31.80 22.60 -6.17
N VAL A 681 32.86 23.39 -6.00
CA VAL A 681 33.50 24.14 -7.09
C VAL A 681 34.85 23.51 -7.46
N THR A 682 34.96 23.03 -8.70
CA THR A 682 36.14 22.47 -9.43
C THR A 682 36.38 20.95 -9.43
N MET A 683 35.70 20.24 -10.35
CA MET A 683 36.38 19.34 -11.31
C MET A 683 35.64 19.38 -12.67
N PRO A 684 36.34 19.33 -13.82
CA PRO A 684 35.73 19.43 -15.14
C PRO A 684 35.25 18.07 -15.67
N LEU A 685 34.04 18.04 -16.24
CA LEU A 685 33.49 16.92 -17.02
C LEU A 685 32.95 17.45 -18.35
N ASP A 686 33.02 16.63 -19.39
CA ASP A 686 32.89 17.04 -20.79
C ASP A 686 31.47 17.54 -21.18
N ALA A 687 31.45 18.45 -22.16
CA ALA A 687 30.32 19.34 -22.42
C ALA A 687 29.06 18.70 -23.03
N ASP A 688 29.11 17.44 -23.49
CA ASP A 688 27.97 16.78 -24.13
C ASP A 688 26.95 16.20 -23.11
N ASP A 689 27.32 16.00 -21.84
CA ASP A 689 26.40 15.57 -20.78
C ASP A 689 25.67 16.75 -20.09
N LEU A 690 26.03 18.01 -20.41
CA LEU A 690 25.52 19.18 -19.69
C LEU A 690 24.24 19.79 -20.29
N GLU A 691 23.97 19.62 -21.58
CA GLU A 691 22.75 20.18 -22.22
C GLU A 691 21.44 19.56 -21.70
N VAL A 692 21.49 18.32 -21.20
CA VAL A 692 20.31 17.67 -20.58
C VAL A 692 20.06 18.19 -19.15
N TYR A 693 21.06 18.75 -18.49
CA TYR A 693 20.97 19.29 -17.12
C TYR A 693 20.80 20.82 -17.05
N GLN A 694 21.30 21.59 -18.02
CA GLN A 694 21.21 23.06 -17.99
C GLN A 694 19.83 23.64 -18.31
N LEU A 695 18.94 22.89 -18.97
CA LEU A 695 17.57 23.33 -19.28
C LEU A 695 16.59 23.28 -18.10
N PHE A 696 17.01 22.78 -16.93
CA PHE A 696 16.20 22.69 -15.72
C PHE A 696 16.77 23.43 -14.50
N ALA A 697 17.88 24.17 -14.64
CA ALA A 697 18.65 24.71 -13.51
C ALA A 697 18.87 26.24 -13.51
N SER A 698 18.36 27.00 -14.49
CA SER A 698 18.73 28.43 -14.66
C SER A 698 17.61 29.47 -14.48
N GLU A 699 16.44 29.12 -13.92
CA GLU A 699 15.37 30.08 -13.61
C GLU A 699 14.88 30.05 -12.14
N MET A 700 15.74 29.68 -11.19
CA MET A 700 15.50 29.96 -9.77
C MET A 700 16.80 30.32 -9.03
N PHE A 701 16.95 31.63 -8.79
CA PHE A 701 17.94 32.30 -7.91
C PHE A 701 19.38 32.50 -8.41
N ASP A 702 19.57 33.62 -9.11
CA ASP A 702 20.81 34.41 -9.09
C ASP A 702 20.98 35.06 -7.68
N PRO A 703 22.08 34.80 -6.95
CA PRO A 703 22.31 35.37 -5.62
C PRO A 703 22.63 36.87 -5.60
N SER A 704 22.92 37.50 -6.74
CA SER A 704 23.41 38.90 -6.80
C SER A 704 22.36 39.98 -6.48
N ILE A 705 21.10 39.59 -6.27
CA ILE A 705 19.97 40.52 -6.08
C ILE A 705 19.83 41.03 -4.63
N PHE A 706 20.46 40.39 -3.63
CA PHE A 706 20.24 40.71 -2.21
C PHE A 706 21.43 41.30 -1.43
N GLU A 707 22.62 41.44 -2.02
CA GLU A 707 23.77 42.10 -1.36
C GLU A 707 24.09 43.50 -1.92
N HIS A 708 23.19 44.46 -1.72
CA HIS A 708 23.60 45.86 -1.61
C HIS A 708 22.80 46.64 -0.55
N SER A 709 23.31 46.61 0.68
CA SER A 709 22.91 47.55 1.73
C SER A 709 23.39 48.97 1.40
N SER A 710 22.53 49.98 1.53
CA SER A 710 22.99 51.31 1.96
C SER A 710 21.92 52.13 2.69
N CYS A 711 22.11 52.20 4.01
CA CYS A 711 21.93 53.35 4.92
C CYS A 711 20.97 54.50 4.50
N GLY A 712 19.93 54.74 5.31
CA GLY A 712 19.08 55.93 5.23
C GLY A 712 18.24 56.16 6.49
N THR A 713 18.76 56.94 7.44
CA THR A 713 18.17 57.21 8.77
C THR A 713 16.83 57.97 8.73
N ALA A 714 15.80 57.47 9.43
CA ALA A 714 14.89 58.28 10.26
C ALA A 714 14.02 57.39 11.18
N SER A 715 13.86 57.82 12.44
CA SER A 715 12.92 57.26 13.44
C SER A 715 11.46 57.40 13.04
N TRP A 716 10.55 56.59 13.60
CA TRP A 716 9.32 57.04 14.30
C TRP A 716 8.74 55.88 15.13
N GLU A 717 8.27 56.16 16.35
CA GLU A 717 7.82 55.19 17.37
C GLU A 717 6.44 54.56 17.10
N GLY A 718 6.18 54.12 15.86
CA GLY A 718 4.82 53.82 15.37
C GLY A 718 4.46 52.36 15.08
N MET A 719 5.36 51.39 15.30
CA MET A 719 5.19 50.02 14.76
C MET A 719 5.46 48.86 15.73
N ILE A 720 5.51 49.12 17.04
CA ILE A 720 5.40 48.05 18.05
C ILE A 720 3.92 47.79 18.32
N LEU A 721 3.33 46.85 17.57
CA LEU A 721 2.22 45.95 17.96
C LEU A 721 1.64 45.24 16.70
N LYS A 722 1.58 43.90 16.75
CA LYS A 722 1.01 42.94 15.77
C LYS A 722 1.95 42.27 14.75
N MET A 723 2.94 41.54 15.24
CA MET A 723 3.23 40.19 14.72
C MET A 723 3.44 39.27 15.92
N SER A 724 2.62 38.23 16.05
CA SER A 724 2.55 37.36 17.22
C SER A 724 3.23 36.01 16.98
N ASP A 725 4.30 35.81 17.74
CA ASP A 725 4.68 34.56 18.45
C ASP A 725 4.96 33.27 17.63
N PRO A 726 6.23 32.79 17.60
CA PRO A 726 6.64 31.58 16.88
C PRO A 726 6.49 30.27 17.68
N THR A 727 5.60 30.18 18.68
CA THR A 727 5.52 29.04 19.62
C THR A 727 4.31 28.10 19.47
N LEU A 728 3.55 28.17 18.38
CA LEU A 728 2.31 27.39 18.19
C LEU A 728 2.53 26.00 17.54
N PRO A 729 2.12 24.88 18.17
CA PRO A 729 2.26 23.53 17.63
C PRO A 729 1.29 23.22 16.46
N THR A 730 1.65 22.30 15.58
CA THR A 730 0.76 21.73 14.55
C THR A 730 -0.37 20.87 15.15
N SER A 731 -1.50 20.78 14.46
CA SER A 731 -2.73 20.05 14.89
C SER A 731 -2.46 18.60 15.31
N LEU A 732 -1.47 17.96 14.70
CA LEU A 732 -1.07 16.56 14.95
C LEU A 732 -0.33 16.35 16.28
N THR A 733 0.08 17.40 16.98
CA THR A 733 0.85 17.32 18.25
C THR A 733 0.09 17.82 19.49
N GLN A 734 -1.10 18.37 19.32
CA GLN A 734 -1.90 18.89 20.44
C GLN A 734 -2.82 17.80 20.99
N LEU A 735 -2.59 17.36 22.23
CA LEU A 735 -3.61 16.69 23.05
C LEU A 735 -4.71 17.72 23.35
N PRO A 736 -5.96 17.55 22.86
CA PRO A 736 -6.96 18.60 22.97
C PRO A 736 -7.54 18.64 24.40
N ASN A 737 -7.01 19.51 25.25
CA ASN A 737 -7.84 20.07 26.31
C ASN A 737 -8.96 20.87 25.65
N ASP A 738 -10.15 20.88 26.26
CA ASP A 738 -11.31 21.63 25.74
C ASP A 738 -11.05 23.17 25.74
N VAL A 739 -9.96 23.62 26.38
CA VAL A 739 -9.46 25.00 26.44
C VAL A 739 -8.64 25.39 25.19
N ASP A 740 -7.96 24.43 24.56
CA ASP A 740 -7.05 24.67 23.42
C ASP A 740 -7.77 24.57 22.07
N ARG A 741 -9.00 24.06 22.05
CA ARG A 741 -9.87 24.02 20.87
C ARG A 741 -10.25 25.45 20.45
N ARG A 742 -10.20 25.76 19.14
CA ARG A 742 -10.58 27.10 18.64
C ARG A 742 -12.02 27.45 19.01
N HIS A 743 -12.23 28.68 19.47
CA HIS A 743 -13.54 29.35 19.50
C HIS A 743 -13.53 30.58 18.57
N TYR A 744 -14.66 30.85 17.92
CA TYR A 744 -14.92 32.07 17.16
C TYR A 744 -15.39 33.18 18.10
N SER A 745 -14.86 34.38 17.90
CA SER A 745 -15.26 35.59 18.63
C SER A 745 -16.71 35.98 18.35
N SER A 746 -17.28 36.83 19.21
CA SER A 746 -18.66 37.33 19.06
C SER A 746 -18.90 38.09 17.75
N ASP A 747 -17.86 38.73 17.19
CA ASP A 747 -17.94 39.41 15.90
C ASP A 747 -17.82 38.43 14.71
N GLU A 748 -16.98 37.39 14.81
CA GLU A 748 -16.97 36.28 13.85
C GLU A 748 -18.33 35.55 13.83
N LEU A 749 -18.92 35.28 15.01
CA LEU A 749 -20.25 34.70 15.13
C LEU A 749 -21.33 35.61 14.52
N ARG A 750 -21.28 36.93 14.73
CA ARG A 750 -22.24 37.88 14.11
C ARG A 750 -22.10 37.93 12.58
N LYS A 751 -20.87 37.87 12.05
CA LYS A 751 -20.61 37.73 10.61
C LYS A 751 -21.16 36.39 10.08
N TYR A 752 -20.96 35.30 10.80
CA TYR A 752 -21.51 33.99 10.45
C TYR A 752 -23.05 33.98 10.47
N PHE A 753 -23.71 34.56 11.48
CA PHE A 753 -25.17 34.71 11.52
C PHE A 753 -25.69 35.50 10.32
N THR A 754 -24.95 36.52 9.89
CA THR A 754 -25.24 37.28 8.67
C THR A 754 -25.05 36.42 7.41
N ARG A 755 -23.99 35.60 7.34
CA ARG A 755 -23.70 34.68 6.23
C ARG A 755 -24.79 33.63 6.02
N ILE A 756 -25.38 33.11 7.11
CA ILE A 756 -26.47 32.12 7.06
C ILE A 756 -27.87 32.74 7.03
N ASN A 757 -27.98 34.08 6.92
CA ASN A 757 -29.25 34.81 6.94
C ASN A 757 -30.12 34.49 8.18
N LEU A 758 -29.50 34.28 9.34
CA LEU A 758 -30.21 33.96 10.59
C LEU A 758 -31.27 35.03 10.90
N SER A 759 -32.50 34.58 11.19
CA SER A 759 -33.60 35.51 11.47
C SER A 759 -33.33 36.35 12.74
N ARG A 760 -33.64 37.65 12.68
CA ARG A 760 -33.40 38.61 13.77
C ARG A 760 -34.01 38.18 15.11
N LYS A 761 -35.11 37.42 15.10
CA LYS A 761 -35.77 36.89 16.31
C LYS A 761 -34.87 35.99 17.18
N TYR A 762 -33.75 35.47 16.63
CA TYR A 762 -32.78 34.66 17.37
C TYR A 762 -31.59 35.46 17.91
N PHE A 763 -31.45 36.75 17.55
CA PHE A 763 -30.36 37.60 18.04
C PHE A 763 -30.55 38.01 19.50
N ASP A 764 -31.79 37.95 20.00
CA ASP A 764 -32.16 38.18 21.41
C ASP A 764 -32.20 36.86 22.22
N SER A 765 -31.64 35.76 21.68
CA SER A 765 -31.61 34.48 22.40
C SER A 765 -30.77 34.58 23.69
N PRO A 766 -31.27 34.09 24.85
CA PRO A 766 -30.53 34.10 26.11
C PRO A 766 -29.14 33.46 26.04
N VAL A 767 -28.96 32.48 25.14
CA VAL A 767 -27.68 31.78 24.90
C VAL A 767 -26.59 32.74 24.39
N LEU A 768 -26.95 33.80 23.67
CA LEU A 768 -26.01 34.79 23.14
C LEU A 768 -25.53 35.77 24.22
N THR A 769 -26.24 35.86 25.34
CA THR A 769 -25.85 36.66 26.52
C THR A 769 -25.27 35.83 27.66
N ASP A 770 -25.69 34.57 27.79
CA ASP A 770 -25.21 33.61 28.77
C ASP A 770 -25.02 32.23 28.12
N ALA A 771 -23.76 31.92 27.81
CA ALA A 771 -23.36 30.68 27.17
C ALA A 771 -23.63 29.42 28.02
N SER A 772 -23.89 29.54 29.34
CA SER A 772 -24.26 28.39 30.17
C SER A 772 -25.62 27.81 29.77
N LEU A 773 -26.52 28.66 29.25
CA LEU A 773 -27.86 28.29 28.81
C LEU A 773 -27.85 27.44 27.52
N ALA A 774 -26.74 27.40 26.78
CA ALA A 774 -26.56 26.59 25.58
C ALA A 774 -26.81 25.09 25.80
N ARG A 775 -26.61 24.60 27.04
CA ARG A 775 -26.72 23.18 27.41
C ARG A 775 -28.12 22.79 27.92
N THR A 776 -29.07 23.72 27.89
CA THR A 776 -30.47 23.52 28.29
C THR A 776 -31.36 23.24 27.09
N LYS A 777 -32.41 22.41 27.27
CA LYS A 777 -33.43 22.22 26.22
C LYS A 777 -34.33 23.43 26.04
N GLU A 778 -34.49 24.27 27.06
CA GLU A 778 -35.37 25.44 27.02
C GLU A 778 -34.81 26.57 26.14
N HIS A 779 -33.50 26.81 26.16
CA HIS A 779 -32.89 27.94 25.46
C HIS A 779 -31.87 27.52 24.38
N GLY A 780 -31.11 26.45 24.63
CA GLY A 780 -30.11 25.94 23.70
C GLY A 780 -30.72 25.27 22.47
N LEU A 781 -31.62 24.29 22.68
CA LEU A 781 -32.18 23.51 21.57
C LEU A 781 -32.90 24.37 20.50
N PRO A 782 -33.75 25.37 20.83
CA PRO A 782 -34.40 26.20 19.81
C PRO A 782 -33.43 27.05 18.98
N LEU A 783 -32.31 27.51 19.58
CA LEU A 783 -31.27 28.21 18.85
C LEU A 783 -30.48 27.25 17.94
N LEU A 784 -30.13 26.05 18.43
CA LEU A 784 -29.48 25.02 17.63
C LEU A 784 -30.35 24.61 16.41
N GLU A 785 -31.65 24.40 16.60
CA GLU A 785 -32.61 24.11 15.53
C GLU A 785 -32.67 25.23 14.47
N ALA A 786 -32.60 26.49 14.90
CA ALA A 786 -32.50 27.62 13.99
C ALA A 786 -31.16 27.62 13.23
N LEU A 787 -30.04 27.41 13.92
CA LEU A 787 -28.71 27.38 13.32
C LEU A 787 -28.58 26.25 12.29
N CYS A 788 -29.09 25.04 12.56
CA CYS A 788 -29.07 23.92 11.60
C CYS A 788 -29.88 24.23 10.33
N ARG A 789 -31.11 24.77 10.49
CA ARG A 789 -31.97 25.16 9.35
C ARG A 789 -31.31 26.25 8.50
N HIS A 790 -30.89 27.34 9.14
CA HIS A 790 -30.28 28.47 8.44
C HIS A 790 -28.94 28.12 7.81
N HIS A 791 -28.12 27.28 8.45
CA HIS A 791 -26.86 26.79 7.87
C HIS A 791 -27.11 25.97 6.60
N THR A 792 -27.91 24.90 6.66
CA THR A 792 -28.14 23.98 5.52
C THR A 792 -28.84 24.63 4.33
N CYS A 793 -29.57 25.74 4.54
CA CYS A 793 -30.16 26.53 3.45
C CYS A 793 -29.20 27.52 2.77
N ASN A 794 -28.15 27.95 3.47
CA ASN A 794 -27.31 29.07 3.02
C ASN A 794 -25.84 28.70 2.80
N VAL A 795 -25.34 27.65 3.45
CA VAL A 795 -24.02 27.05 3.24
C VAL A 795 -24.22 25.78 2.42
N PRO A 796 -23.79 25.75 1.14
CA PRO A 796 -24.00 24.57 0.31
C PRO A 796 -23.13 23.38 0.74
N PHE A 797 -23.68 22.19 0.60
CA PHE A 797 -22.87 20.98 0.47
C PHE A 797 -22.29 20.94 -0.94
N GLU A 798 -20.98 21.09 -1.10
CA GLU A 798 -20.30 21.20 -2.39
C GLU A 798 -18.89 20.59 -2.36
N ASN A 799 -18.40 20.15 -3.52
CA ASN A 799 -17.05 19.61 -3.68
C ASN A 799 -16.21 20.36 -4.72
N LEU A 800 -16.60 21.59 -5.06
CA LEU A 800 -16.01 22.38 -6.14
C LEU A 800 -14.55 22.72 -5.86
N ILE A 801 -14.10 22.72 -4.60
CA ILE A 801 -12.68 22.86 -4.25
C ILE A 801 -11.80 21.77 -4.90
N LEU A 802 -12.31 20.55 -5.11
CA LEU A 802 -11.59 19.46 -5.78
C LEU A 802 -11.50 19.64 -7.31
N HIS A 803 -12.43 20.41 -7.87
CA HIS A 803 -12.64 20.50 -9.32
C HIS A 803 -12.13 21.80 -9.91
N TYR A 804 -12.50 22.92 -9.30
CA TYR A 804 -12.25 24.29 -9.79
C TYR A 804 -11.01 24.93 -9.14
N SER A 805 -10.73 24.69 -7.85
CA SER A 805 -9.58 25.35 -7.22
C SER A 805 -8.27 24.95 -7.91
N ALA A 806 -7.39 25.91 -8.18
CA ALA A 806 -6.10 25.65 -8.81
C ALA A 806 -5.23 24.67 -7.99
N SER A 807 -5.25 24.78 -6.66
CA SER A 807 -4.46 23.92 -5.77
C SER A 807 -5.10 22.54 -5.51
N LYS A 808 -6.42 22.40 -5.69
CA LYS A 808 -7.24 21.21 -5.40
C LYS A 808 -7.10 20.65 -3.98
N LYS A 809 -6.46 21.42 -3.09
CA LYS A 809 -6.18 21.05 -1.71
C LYS A 809 -7.39 21.36 -0.83
N VAL A 810 -7.92 20.33 -0.18
CA VAL A 810 -8.90 20.52 0.90
C VAL A 810 -8.16 20.93 2.16
N THR A 811 -8.75 21.88 2.89
CA THR A 811 -8.34 22.26 4.24
C THR A 811 -9.42 21.88 5.25
N LEU A 812 -9.00 21.45 6.44
CA LEU A 812 -9.86 21.34 7.63
C LEU A 812 -9.50 22.38 8.71
N GLU A 813 -8.54 23.27 8.42
CA GLU A 813 -8.10 24.30 9.36
C GLU A 813 -9.23 25.27 9.69
N LEU A 814 -9.55 25.39 10.98
CA LEU A 814 -10.73 26.14 11.44
C LEU A 814 -10.63 27.66 11.17
N SER A 815 -9.41 28.17 10.97
CA SER A 815 -9.12 29.51 10.43
C SER A 815 -9.63 29.64 8.99
N GLU A 816 -9.19 28.71 8.13
CA GLU A 816 -9.41 28.78 6.69
C GLU A 816 -10.85 28.44 6.35
N LEU A 817 -11.45 27.46 7.04
CA LEU A 817 -12.87 27.15 6.94
C LEU A 817 -13.75 28.36 7.27
N TYR A 818 -13.37 29.20 8.25
CA TYR A 818 -14.12 30.43 8.54
C TYR A 818 -14.05 31.43 7.37
N THR A 819 -12.86 31.75 6.88
CA THR A 819 -12.72 32.64 5.71
C THR A 819 -13.41 32.05 4.47
N TRP A 820 -13.36 30.73 4.29
CA TRP A 820 -14.01 30.03 3.17
C TRP A 820 -15.54 30.12 3.24
N PHE A 821 -16.12 29.73 4.38
CA PHE A 821 -17.57 29.67 4.56
C PHE A 821 -18.20 31.06 4.70
N VAL A 822 -17.57 31.96 5.47
CA VAL A 822 -18.15 33.26 5.83
C VAL A 822 -17.76 34.36 4.86
N GLU A 823 -16.47 34.49 4.54
CA GLU A 823 -15.95 35.66 3.80
C GLU A 823 -15.98 35.42 2.28
N LYS A 824 -15.52 34.25 1.81
CA LYS A 824 -15.62 33.82 0.41
C LYS A 824 -17.00 33.25 0.04
N ARG A 825 -17.89 33.11 1.02
CA ARG A 825 -19.27 32.59 0.89
C ARG A 825 -19.39 31.20 0.23
N ARG A 826 -18.39 30.35 0.39
CA ARG A 826 -18.36 28.98 -0.16
C ARG A 826 -19.12 27.99 0.71
N GLY A 827 -19.04 26.71 0.34
CA GLY A 827 -19.49 25.56 1.12
C GLY A 827 -18.39 24.51 1.25
N GLY A 828 -18.76 23.27 1.55
CA GLY A 828 -17.82 22.13 1.59
C GLY A 828 -18.52 20.78 1.64
N ARG A 829 -17.80 19.69 1.92
CA ARG A 829 -18.34 18.34 2.08
C ARG A 829 -18.65 18.09 3.56
N CYS A 830 -18.84 16.84 3.98
CA CYS A 830 -19.31 16.55 5.34
C CYS A 830 -18.30 16.93 6.43
N MET A 831 -17.00 16.71 6.23
CA MET A 831 -15.96 17.10 7.19
C MET A 831 -15.86 18.62 7.35
N GLU A 832 -15.82 19.36 6.25
CA GLU A 832 -15.70 20.82 6.26
C GLU A 832 -16.92 21.46 6.96
N ASN A 833 -18.14 21.03 6.61
CA ASN A 833 -19.36 21.56 7.22
C ASN A 833 -19.48 21.21 8.70
N ASN A 834 -19.34 19.92 9.06
CA ASN A 834 -19.57 19.51 10.45
C ASN A 834 -18.42 19.92 11.39
N SER A 835 -17.17 20.05 10.91
CA SER A 835 -16.07 20.67 11.68
C SER A 835 -16.31 22.15 11.93
N PHE A 836 -16.63 22.92 10.89
CA PHE A 836 -16.92 24.35 11.03
C PHE A 836 -18.13 24.59 11.95
N PHE A 837 -19.21 23.83 11.77
CA PHE A 837 -20.42 23.95 12.59
C PHE A 837 -20.18 23.53 14.04
N ALA A 838 -19.41 22.46 14.30
CA ALA A 838 -19.03 22.08 15.67
C ALA A 838 -18.26 23.21 16.39
N THR A 839 -17.36 23.88 15.68
CA THR A 839 -16.60 25.03 16.21
C THR A 839 -17.52 26.21 16.51
N VAL A 840 -18.48 26.54 15.64
CA VAL A 840 -19.53 27.53 15.93
C VAL A 840 -20.31 27.16 17.20
N LEU A 841 -20.69 25.89 17.38
CA LEU A 841 -21.44 25.46 18.56
C LEU A 841 -20.59 25.51 19.85
N ARG A 842 -19.33 25.08 19.82
CA ARG A 842 -18.41 25.26 20.98
C ARG A 842 -18.26 26.74 21.34
N SER A 843 -18.17 27.62 20.34
CA SER A 843 -18.11 29.09 20.51
C SER A 843 -19.35 29.69 21.18
N LEU A 844 -20.47 28.99 21.14
CA LEU A 844 -21.74 29.39 21.79
C LEU A 844 -21.99 28.68 23.13
N GLY A 845 -21.04 27.87 23.63
CA GLY A 845 -21.12 27.18 24.93
C GLY A 845 -21.70 25.76 24.90
N TYR A 846 -22.14 25.27 23.73
CA TYR A 846 -22.63 23.89 23.59
C TYR A 846 -21.51 22.88 23.85
N HIS A 847 -21.86 21.76 24.50
CA HIS A 847 -20.96 20.63 24.65
C HIS A 847 -21.07 19.72 23.43
N VAL A 848 -20.01 19.63 22.62
CA VAL A 848 -20.01 18.99 21.29
C VAL A 848 -18.94 17.91 21.19
N ARG A 849 -19.36 16.69 20.87
CA ARG A 849 -18.50 15.58 20.45
C ARG A 849 -18.57 15.42 18.94
N ASN A 850 -17.44 15.25 18.27
CA ASN A 850 -17.38 14.91 16.84
C ASN A 850 -17.37 13.38 16.70
N CYS A 851 -18.11 12.79 15.75
CA CYS A 851 -18.20 11.34 15.55
C CYS A 851 -18.03 10.94 14.08
N GLY A 852 -17.48 9.75 13.85
CA GLY A 852 -17.34 9.13 12.52
C GLY A 852 -18.53 8.22 12.17
N GLY A 853 -19.00 8.31 10.93
CA GLY A 853 -20.09 7.49 10.38
C GLY A 853 -19.76 6.85 9.03
N ARG A 854 -20.53 5.83 8.68
CA ARG A 854 -20.47 5.09 7.40
C ARG A 854 -21.71 5.42 6.58
N VAL A 855 -21.53 5.96 5.37
CA VAL A 855 -22.65 6.14 4.42
C VAL A 855 -23.16 4.77 3.96
N SER A 856 -24.48 4.63 3.85
CA SER A 856 -25.11 3.43 3.29
C SER A 856 -24.93 3.36 1.77
N ARG A 857 -24.69 2.16 1.24
CA ARG A 857 -24.67 1.91 -0.22
C ARG A 857 -26.02 2.10 -0.89
N ALA A 858 -27.12 2.21 -0.14
CA ALA A 858 -28.40 2.68 -0.67
C ALA A 858 -28.33 4.15 -1.16
N MET A 859 -27.39 4.95 -0.63
CA MET A 859 -27.10 6.32 -1.05
C MET A 859 -26.05 6.40 -2.17
N SER A 860 -25.50 5.26 -2.63
CA SER A 860 -24.47 5.23 -3.67
C SER A 860 -24.96 5.92 -4.96
N PRO A 861 -24.12 6.71 -5.66
CA PRO A 861 -24.48 7.29 -6.96
C PRO A 861 -24.75 6.22 -8.03
N PHE A 862 -24.14 5.04 -7.91
CA PHE A 862 -24.18 3.98 -8.91
C PHE A 862 -25.47 3.13 -8.78
N PRO A 863 -26.33 3.05 -9.82
CA PRO A 863 -27.61 2.33 -9.73
C PRO A 863 -27.48 0.84 -9.39
N GLU A 864 -26.48 0.14 -9.93
CA GLU A 864 -26.28 -1.28 -9.65
C GLU A 864 -25.82 -1.55 -8.22
N VAL A 865 -25.06 -0.62 -7.60
CA VAL A 865 -24.69 -0.70 -6.16
C VAL A 865 -25.96 -0.56 -5.30
N ARG A 866 -26.82 0.43 -5.57
CA ARG A 866 -28.12 0.56 -4.87
C ARG A 866 -29.03 -0.66 -5.06
N LYS A 867 -28.94 -1.33 -6.20
CA LYS A 867 -29.77 -2.50 -6.53
C LYS A 867 -29.28 -3.81 -5.90
N THR A 868 -27.96 -3.96 -5.71
CA THR A 868 -27.34 -5.22 -5.26
C THR A 868 -26.80 -5.18 -3.83
N GLN A 869 -26.53 -3.99 -3.29
CA GLN A 869 -25.81 -3.80 -2.03
C GLN A 869 -26.45 -2.78 -1.07
N ALA A 870 -27.68 -2.30 -1.32
CA ALA A 870 -28.35 -1.28 -0.48
C ALA A 870 -28.55 -1.66 1.00
N ALA A 871 -28.45 -2.94 1.37
CA ALA A 871 -28.48 -3.38 2.76
C ALA A 871 -27.13 -3.21 3.50
N THR A 872 -26.10 -2.71 2.82
CA THR A 872 -24.72 -2.57 3.35
C THR A 872 -24.26 -1.12 3.39
N TYR A 873 -23.16 -0.87 4.10
CA TYR A 873 -22.52 0.43 4.32
C TYR A 873 -21.07 0.40 3.81
N ASP A 874 -20.48 1.59 3.65
CA ASP A 874 -19.09 1.74 3.24
C ASP A 874 -18.13 1.83 4.44
N GLY A 875 -16.87 2.22 4.17
CA GLY A 875 -15.91 2.63 5.20
C GLY A 875 -16.41 3.82 6.03
N ILE A 876 -15.70 4.17 7.11
CA ILE A 876 -16.01 5.39 7.87
C ILE A 876 -15.61 6.58 7.00
N ASN A 877 -16.61 7.30 6.49
CA ASN A 877 -16.46 8.30 5.42
C ASN A 877 -17.43 9.49 5.55
N HIS A 878 -18.17 9.57 6.66
CA HIS A 878 -19.06 10.67 7.01
C HIS A 878 -18.68 11.24 8.37
N MET A 879 -18.73 12.56 8.53
CA MET A 879 -18.60 13.22 9.83
C MET A 879 -19.98 13.65 10.30
N LEU A 880 -20.26 13.52 11.60
CA LEU A 880 -21.42 14.12 12.26
C LEU A 880 -21.04 14.61 13.67
N ASN A 881 -21.93 15.37 14.30
CA ASN A 881 -21.73 15.89 15.65
C ASN A 881 -22.79 15.32 16.61
N LEU A 882 -22.42 15.15 17.88
CA LEU A 882 -23.33 14.94 18.99
C LEU A 882 -23.27 16.16 19.92
N VAL A 883 -24.42 16.72 20.28
CA VAL A 883 -24.56 17.85 21.20
C VAL A 883 -25.30 17.39 22.45
N ARG A 884 -24.75 17.68 23.64
CA ARG A 884 -25.40 17.31 24.91
C ARG A 884 -26.29 18.41 25.45
N PHE A 885 -27.55 18.07 25.69
CA PHE A 885 -28.52 18.87 26.44
C PHE A 885 -28.93 18.11 27.70
N GLU A 886 -28.66 18.68 28.88
CA GLU A 886 -28.84 18.00 30.17
C GLU A 886 -28.17 16.60 30.16
N ASP A 887 -28.94 15.54 30.31
CA ASP A 887 -28.47 14.14 30.31
C ASP A 887 -28.62 13.41 28.97
N GLU A 888 -28.89 14.14 27.88
CA GLU A 888 -29.23 13.56 26.59
C GLU A 888 -28.36 14.08 25.44
N TRP A 889 -27.89 13.17 24.60
CA TRP A 889 -27.21 13.49 23.35
C TRP A 889 -28.22 13.69 22.21
N TYR A 890 -27.97 14.70 21.38
CA TYR A 890 -28.69 14.97 20.14
C TYR A 890 -27.72 14.86 18.97
N VAL A 891 -28.12 14.15 17.92
CA VAL A 891 -27.39 14.09 16.66
C VAL A 891 -27.59 15.40 15.90
N VAL A 892 -26.49 15.96 15.42
CA VAL A 892 -26.43 17.22 14.66
C VAL A 892 -25.56 16.99 13.44
N ASP A 893 -26.18 17.01 12.28
CA ASP A 893 -25.51 16.78 11.00
C ASP A 893 -26.03 17.78 9.96
N VAL A 894 -25.17 18.73 9.61
CA VAL A 894 -25.39 19.72 8.55
C VAL A 894 -24.60 19.39 7.27
N GLY A 895 -23.87 18.26 7.26
CA GLY A 895 -22.89 17.88 6.25
C GLY A 895 -23.34 16.79 5.27
N MET A 896 -24.55 16.23 5.40
CA MET A 896 -25.06 15.14 4.54
C MET A 896 -25.85 15.62 3.30
N GLY A 897 -25.90 16.94 3.05
CA GLY A 897 -26.61 17.54 1.91
C GLY A 897 -28.11 17.23 1.90
N ALA A 898 -28.70 17.02 0.72
CA ALA A 898 -30.14 16.78 0.58
C ALA A 898 -30.66 15.55 1.36
N MET A 899 -29.80 14.57 1.64
CA MET A 899 -30.14 13.36 2.39
C MET A 899 -30.02 13.57 3.92
N GLY A 900 -29.55 14.74 4.37
CA GLY A 900 -29.35 15.01 5.79
C GLY A 900 -30.65 15.10 6.60
N PRO A 901 -30.55 15.04 7.94
CA PRO A 901 -31.68 15.19 8.84
C PRO A 901 -32.26 16.61 8.79
N ASN A 902 -31.40 17.62 8.57
CA ASN A 902 -31.73 19.06 8.51
C ASN A 902 -32.32 19.64 9.81
N MET A 903 -32.30 18.85 10.88
CA MET A 903 -32.67 19.22 12.25
C MET A 903 -31.80 18.44 13.24
N PRO A 904 -31.56 18.96 14.46
CA PRO A 904 -31.10 18.16 15.60
C PRO A 904 -32.14 17.12 15.98
N TYR A 905 -31.74 15.92 16.39
CA TYR A 905 -32.66 14.89 16.89
C TYR A 905 -32.05 14.08 18.05
N PRO A 906 -32.84 13.63 19.05
CA PRO A 906 -32.31 12.93 20.20
C PRO A 906 -31.76 11.55 19.83
N LEU A 907 -30.66 11.15 20.46
CA LEU A 907 -30.00 9.86 20.31
C LEU A 907 -30.77 8.77 21.09
N ARG A 908 -31.96 8.41 20.60
CA ARG A 908 -32.85 7.39 21.18
C ARG A 908 -33.16 6.28 20.17
N ASP A 909 -33.14 5.03 20.64
CA ASP A 909 -33.55 3.89 19.82
C ASP A 909 -35.05 3.95 19.52
N GLY A 910 -35.41 3.76 18.25
CA GLY A 910 -36.79 3.88 17.77
C GLY A 910 -37.31 5.32 17.66
N PHE A 911 -36.46 6.35 17.75
CA PHE A 911 -36.90 7.72 17.49
C PHE A 911 -37.34 7.89 16.04
N GLU A 912 -38.53 8.47 15.80
CA GLU A 912 -39.08 8.74 14.48
C GLU A 912 -39.72 10.16 14.46
N THR A 913 -39.50 10.91 13.37
CA THR A 913 -40.10 12.25 13.19
C THR A 913 -40.18 12.66 11.71
N THR A 914 -41.05 13.61 11.38
CA THR A 914 -41.04 14.29 10.08
C THR A 914 -39.89 15.29 10.02
N SER A 915 -39.04 15.18 8.99
CA SER A 915 -37.90 16.10 8.80
C SER A 915 -38.19 17.19 7.75
N ILE A 916 -38.81 16.81 6.63
CA ILE A 916 -39.25 17.69 5.54
C ILE A 916 -40.52 17.06 4.99
N THR A 917 -41.70 17.63 5.19
CA THR A 917 -42.96 16.98 4.78
C THR A 917 -42.94 16.57 3.29
N PRO A 918 -43.25 15.31 2.92
CA PRO A 918 -43.71 14.20 3.76
C PRO A 918 -42.61 13.25 4.30
N ARG A 919 -41.33 13.52 4.01
CA ARG A 919 -40.16 12.71 4.42
C ARG A 919 -40.02 12.57 5.94
N VAL A 920 -40.20 11.36 6.44
CA VAL A 920 -39.92 10.97 7.83
C VAL A 920 -38.54 10.33 7.96
N ILE A 921 -37.95 10.46 9.14
CA ILE A 921 -36.65 9.91 9.52
C ILE A 921 -36.79 9.03 10.74
N ARG A 922 -35.94 8.01 10.86
CA ARG A 922 -35.89 7.11 12.02
C ARG A 922 -34.45 6.82 12.44
N LEU A 923 -34.23 6.72 13.74
CA LEU A 923 -32.98 6.28 14.35
C LEU A 923 -33.19 4.92 15.04
N GLN A 924 -32.28 3.97 14.84
CA GLN A 924 -32.30 2.64 15.48
C GLN A 924 -30.93 2.24 16.02
N HIS A 925 -30.88 1.57 17.16
CA HIS A 925 -29.66 1.00 17.73
C HIS A 925 -29.58 -0.50 17.43
N ARG A 926 -29.07 -0.84 16.25
CA ARG A 926 -29.10 -2.22 15.70
C ARG A 926 -27.77 -2.64 15.08
N PRO A 927 -27.48 -3.95 14.97
CA PRO A 927 -26.37 -4.42 14.16
C PRO A 927 -26.56 -4.05 12.68
N ILE A 928 -25.45 -3.93 11.95
CA ILE A 928 -25.48 -3.85 10.47
C ILE A 928 -25.27 -5.24 9.86
N THR A 929 -25.70 -5.42 8.61
CA THR A 929 -25.72 -6.73 7.92
C THR A 929 -24.35 -7.38 7.79
N GLU A 930 -23.28 -6.58 7.82
CA GLU A 930 -21.89 -7.01 7.67
C GLU A 930 -21.21 -7.37 9.00
N SER A 931 -21.87 -7.15 10.14
CA SER A 931 -21.35 -7.51 11.46
C SER A 931 -21.44 -9.02 11.69
N TYR A 932 -20.30 -9.66 11.98
CA TYR A 932 -20.23 -11.10 12.22
C TYR A 932 -20.57 -11.45 13.69
N GLY A 933 -21.45 -12.44 13.90
CA GLY A 933 -21.79 -12.99 15.22
C GLY A 933 -23.29 -12.92 15.54
N ASP A 934 -24.02 -14.02 15.33
CA ASP A 934 -25.50 -14.06 15.38
C ASP A 934 -26.16 -13.73 16.74
N ILE A 935 -25.39 -13.69 17.83
CA ILE A 935 -25.90 -13.51 19.21
C ILE A 935 -25.46 -12.17 19.83
N ASP A 936 -24.25 -11.69 19.54
CA ASP A 936 -23.63 -10.52 20.19
C ASP A 936 -23.04 -9.49 19.19
N ALA A 937 -23.56 -9.42 17.96
CA ALA A 937 -23.08 -8.47 16.95
C ALA A 937 -23.10 -7.00 17.47
N PRO A 938 -22.00 -6.24 17.31
CA PRO A 938 -21.92 -4.87 17.80
C PRO A 938 -22.98 -3.99 17.12
N LYS A 939 -23.75 -3.28 17.95
CA LYS A 939 -24.79 -2.37 17.49
C LYS A 939 -24.20 -1.02 17.06
N MET A 940 -24.85 -0.40 16.08
CA MET A 940 -24.58 0.97 15.68
C MET A 940 -25.88 1.75 15.60
N TRP A 941 -25.77 3.07 15.69
CA TRP A 941 -26.86 4.01 15.49
C TRP A 941 -27.11 4.17 13.99
N CYS A 942 -28.17 3.55 13.47
CA CYS A 942 -28.57 3.59 12.07
C CYS A 942 -29.64 4.67 11.83
N TYR A 943 -29.34 5.63 10.95
CA TYR A 943 -30.26 6.66 10.49
C TYR A 943 -30.86 6.24 9.14
N ASP A 944 -32.18 6.07 9.12
CA ASP A 944 -32.99 5.63 7.99
C ASP A 944 -33.99 6.74 7.57
N ILE A 945 -34.30 6.83 6.27
CA ILE A 945 -35.24 7.80 5.70
C ILE A 945 -36.39 7.07 4.99
N CYS A 946 -37.62 7.56 5.16
CA CYS A 946 -38.75 7.21 4.30
C CYS A 946 -39.27 8.48 3.59
N TYR A 947 -39.20 8.50 2.25
CA TYR A 947 -39.61 9.65 1.44
C TYR A 947 -41.12 9.80 1.27
N ASP A 948 -41.85 8.70 1.38
CA ASP A 948 -43.28 8.60 1.09
C ASP A 948 -43.91 7.67 2.14
N PRO A 949 -44.22 8.19 3.35
CA PRO A 949 -44.85 7.40 4.40
C PRO A 949 -46.29 7.03 4.01
N GLY A 950 -46.60 5.74 4.11
CA GLY A 950 -47.83 5.17 3.59
C GLY A 950 -49.07 5.73 4.29
N HIS A 951 -50.11 6.05 3.52
CA HIS A 951 -51.43 6.41 4.06
C HIS A 951 -52.22 5.16 4.53
N GLY A 952 -51.54 4.22 5.20
CA GLY A 952 -52.07 2.93 5.64
C GLY A 952 -51.27 1.68 5.21
N GLU A 953 -50.18 1.83 4.46
CA GLU A 953 -49.24 0.75 4.10
C GLU A 953 -47.91 0.88 4.89
N GLU A 954 -47.09 -0.18 4.89
CA GLU A 954 -45.82 -0.21 5.65
C GLU A 954 -44.77 0.76 5.06
N ASN A 955 -44.20 1.62 5.92
CA ASN A 955 -43.23 2.64 5.50
C ASN A 955 -41.96 2.02 4.90
N LYS A 956 -41.61 2.44 3.67
CA LYS A 956 -40.40 2.01 2.99
C LYS A 956 -39.17 2.78 3.46
N TRP A 957 -38.54 2.27 4.51
CA TRP A 957 -37.28 2.77 5.05
C TRP A 957 -36.09 2.50 4.12
N ILE A 958 -35.24 3.51 3.95
CA ILE A 958 -33.99 3.44 3.20
C ILE A 958 -32.85 3.81 4.17
N PRO A 959 -31.86 2.93 4.41
CA PRO A 959 -30.73 3.27 5.27
C PRO A 959 -29.87 4.36 4.63
N THR A 960 -29.46 5.35 5.41
CA THR A 960 -28.70 6.52 4.91
C THR A 960 -27.28 6.56 5.47
N TYR A 961 -27.10 6.43 6.79
CA TYR A 961 -25.79 6.21 7.40
C TYR A 961 -25.90 5.46 8.74
N CYS A 962 -24.77 4.96 9.26
CA CYS A 962 -24.67 4.48 10.63
C CYS A 962 -23.40 4.98 11.33
N PHE A 963 -23.42 5.07 12.67
CA PHE A 963 -22.31 5.60 13.47
C PHE A 963 -22.27 4.98 14.87
N THR A 964 -21.21 5.28 15.62
CA THR A 964 -21.09 4.98 17.06
C THR A 964 -20.86 6.28 17.84
N GLU A 965 -21.01 6.24 19.16
CA GLU A 965 -20.76 7.39 20.04
C GLU A 965 -19.27 7.69 20.29
N MET A 966 -18.37 6.96 19.62
CA MET A 966 -16.93 7.16 19.69
C MET A 966 -16.55 8.56 19.21
N GLU A 967 -15.82 9.30 20.04
CA GLU A 967 -15.26 10.59 19.62
C GLU A 967 -14.18 10.37 18.57
N PHE A 968 -14.27 11.13 17.49
CA PHE A 968 -13.28 11.20 16.43
C PHE A 968 -12.54 12.54 16.56
N LEU A 969 -11.22 12.48 16.49
CA LEU A 969 -10.32 13.61 16.63
C LEU A 969 -10.06 14.27 15.25
N PRO A 970 -9.49 15.50 15.19
CA PRO A 970 -9.17 16.15 13.92
C PRO A 970 -8.36 15.26 12.96
N GLN A 971 -7.43 14.47 13.49
CA GLN A 971 -6.56 13.54 12.76
C GLN A 971 -7.37 12.45 12.03
N ASP A 972 -8.43 11.92 12.64
CA ASP A 972 -9.33 10.95 11.97
C ASP A 972 -10.02 11.60 10.76
N TYR A 973 -10.42 12.86 10.89
CA TYR A 973 -11.04 13.61 9.79
C TYR A 973 -10.06 14.00 8.70
N GLU A 974 -8.78 14.20 8.99
CA GLU A 974 -7.73 14.37 7.97
C GLU A 974 -7.62 13.10 7.10
N VAL A 975 -7.57 11.91 7.71
CA VAL A 975 -7.55 10.63 6.98
C VAL A 975 -8.82 10.40 6.16
N MET A 976 -10.00 10.65 6.75
CA MET A 976 -11.29 10.51 6.06
C MET A 976 -11.45 11.54 4.93
N SER A 977 -10.95 12.76 5.13
CA SER A 977 -10.96 13.83 4.12
C SER A 977 -9.99 13.51 2.99
N TRP A 978 -8.79 13.00 3.26
CA TRP A 978 -7.84 12.53 2.26
C TRP A 978 -8.49 11.49 1.35
N PHE A 979 -9.00 10.38 1.88
CA PHE A 979 -9.68 9.37 1.05
C PHE A 979 -10.82 9.96 0.22
N THR A 980 -11.66 10.82 0.81
CA THR A 980 -12.79 11.41 0.08
C THR A 980 -12.39 12.49 -0.93
N SER A 981 -11.17 13.07 -0.86
CA SER A 981 -10.68 14.16 -1.70
C SER A 981 -9.64 13.76 -2.75
N THR A 982 -8.87 12.69 -2.52
CA THR A 982 -7.78 12.26 -3.41
C THR A 982 -8.08 10.93 -4.09
N HIS A 983 -8.76 9.99 -3.44
CA HIS A 983 -8.88 8.63 -3.93
C HIS A 983 -9.67 8.55 -5.24
N GLY A 984 -9.10 7.90 -6.26
CA GLY A 984 -9.66 7.84 -7.62
C GLY A 984 -11.02 7.15 -7.74
N ASN A 985 -11.46 6.38 -6.74
CA ASN A 985 -12.82 5.80 -6.65
C ASN A 985 -13.80 6.62 -5.77
N SER A 986 -13.39 7.74 -5.18
CA SER A 986 -14.30 8.62 -4.44
C SER A 986 -15.36 9.20 -5.38
N PHE A 987 -16.60 9.30 -4.90
CA PHE A 987 -17.66 10.02 -5.59
C PHE A 987 -17.28 11.49 -5.83
N PHE A 988 -16.64 12.11 -4.83
CA PHE A 988 -16.34 13.53 -4.86
C PHE A 988 -15.21 13.91 -5.82
N THR A 989 -14.30 12.99 -6.16
CA THR A 989 -13.21 13.24 -7.11
C THR A 989 -13.65 13.10 -8.57
N ARG A 990 -14.80 12.47 -8.83
CA ARG A 990 -15.30 12.18 -10.19
C ARG A 990 -16.40 13.11 -10.69
N TYR A 991 -17.26 13.59 -9.80
CA TYR A 991 -18.47 14.31 -10.19
C TYR A 991 -18.57 15.65 -9.48
N VAL A 992 -18.78 16.73 -10.26
CA VAL A 992 -19.14 18.05 -9.74
C VAL A 992 -20.53 17.97 -9.10
N THR A 993 -20.65 18.38 -7.83
CA THR A 993 -21.93 18.44 -7.13
C THR A 993 -22.00 19.65 -6.19
N ALA A 994 -23.19 20.25 -6.12
CA ALA A 994 -23.53 21.28 -5.16
C ALA A 994 -24.99 21.09 -4.72
N THR A 995 -25.30 21.27 -3.44
CA THR A 995 -26.65 21.11 -2.89
C THR A 995 -26.90 22.14 -1.81
N LYS A 996 -28.10 22.73 -1.80
CA LYS A 996 -28.60 23.53 -0.66
C LYS A 996 -30.06 23.18 -0.35
N MET A 997 -30.47 23.42 0.87
CA MET A 997 -31.86 23.24 1.30
C MET A 997 -32.72 24.46 0.95
N ILE A 998 -33.99 24.24 0.60
CA ILE A 998 -34.97 25.29 0.29
C ILE A 998 -35.77 25.58 1.55
N MET A 999 -35.76 26.83 2.00
CA MET A 999 -36.58 27.31 3.12
C MET A 999 -37.82 28.03 2.59
N ASP A 1000 -38.99 27.72 3.14
CA ASP A 1000 -40.15 28.60 3.11
C ASP A 1000 -39.86 29.79 4.03
N ALA A 1001 -39.83 31.00 3.47
CA ALA A 1001 -39.43 32.21 4.19
C ALA A 1001 -40.49 32.72 5.18
N GLU A 1002 -41.77 32.34 5.02
CA GLU A 1002 -42.85 32.74 5.91
C GLU A 1002 -42.93 31.79 7.12
N GLU A 1003 -42.88 30.48 6.85
CA GLU A 1003 -42.94 29.43 7.87
C GLU A 1003 -41.59 29.13 8.53
N GLU A 1004 -40.49 29.59 7.93
CA GLU A 1004 -39.08 29.28 8.30
C GLU A 1004 -38.77 27.76 8.33
N LYS A 1005 -39.48 26.98 7.52
CA LYS A 1005 -39.35 25.52 7.44
C LYS A 1005 -38.63 25.10 6.18
N ILE A 1006 -37.85 24.03 6.26
CA ILE A 1006 -37.25 23.43 5.07
C ILE A 1006 -38.33 22.62 4.34
N VAL A 1007 -38.55 22.93 3.07
CA VAL A 1007 -39.59 22.32 2.21
C VAL A 1007 -39.03 21.45 1.10
N GLY A 1008 -37.71 21.52 0.86
CA GLY A 1008 -37.08 20.85 -0.27
C GLY A 1008 -35.58 21.09 -0.37
N SER A 1009 -34.98 20.72 -1.50
CA SER A 1009 -33.57 20.93 -1.82
C SER A 1009 -33.36 21.21 -3.30
N VAL A 1010 -32.32 21.97 -3.64
CA VAL A 1010 -31.81 22.09 -5.01
C VAL A 1010 -30.43 21.44 -5.08
N THR A 1011 -30.23 20.54 -6.05
CA THR A 1011 -28.99 19.77 -6.25
C THR A 1011 -28.53 19.87 -7.71
N LEU A 1012 -27.30 20.35 -7.90
CA LEU A 1012 -26.51 20.23 -9.13
C LEU A 1012 -25.80 18.88 -9.08
N PHE A 1013 -25.93 18.09 -10.14
CA PHE A 1013 -25.12 16.90 -10.35
C PHE A 1013 -24.60 16.87 -11.78
N VAL A 1014 -23.28 17.01 -11.93
CA VAL A 1014 -22.52 17.14 -13.19
C VAL A 1014 -22.95 18.36 -14.01
N ASP A 1015 -24.04 18.24 -14.76
CA ASP A 1015 -24.62 19.22 -15.68
C ASP A 1015 -26.07 19.61 -15.30
N THR A 1016 -26.74 18.76 -14.52
CA THR A 1016 -28.18 18.84 -14.31
C THR A 1016 -28.50 19.42 -12.94
N ILE A 1017 -29.36 20.44 -12.90
CA ILE A 1017 -29.88 21.02 -11.67
C ILE A 1017 -31.30 20.54 -11.44
N ARG A 1018 -31.51 19.85 -10.31
CA ARG A 1018 -32.81 19.30 -9.90
C ARG A 1018 -33.28 19.98 -8.62
N GLU A 1019 -34.50 20.48 -8.67
CA GLU A 1019 -35.28 20.90 -7.52
C GLU A 1019 -36.09 19.70 -7.00
N SER A 1020 -36.28 19.60 -5.69
CA SER A 1020 -37.14 18.60 -5.06
C SER A 1020 -37.87 19.24 -3.90
N ILE A 1021 -39.20 19.32 -3.98
CA ILE A 1021 -40.08 19.94 -2.98
C ILE A 1021 -41.17 18.92 -2.64
N GLY A 1022 -41.27 18.53 -1.36
CA GLY A 1022 -42.10 17.40 -0.95
C GLY A 1022 -41.76 16.13 -1.73
N SER A 1023 -42.75 15.56 -2.43
CA SER A 1023 -42.60 14.40 -3.32
C SER A 1023 -42.30 14.78 -4.78
N GLU A 1024 -42.45 16.05 -5.18
CA GLU A 1024 -42.18 16.50 -6.55
C GLU A 1024 -40.66 16.64 -6.79
N ARG A 1025 -40.20 16.18 -7.96
CA ARG A 1025 -38.81 16.33 -8.40
C ARG A 1025 -38.78 16.86 -9.83
N LYS A 1026 -38.12 17.98 -10.04
CA LYS A 1026 -38.13 18.73 -11.29
C LYS A 1026 -36.71 19.07 -11.73
N VAL A 1027 -36.36 18.78 -12.98
CA VAL A 1027 -35.16 19.38 -13.61
C VAL A 1027 -35.49 20.83 -13.90
N ILE A 1028 -34.74 21.76 -13.29
CA ILE A 1028 -34.95 23.21 -13.47
C ILE A 1028 -33.96 23.82 -14.47
N LYS A 1029 -32.81 23.19 -14.68
CA LYS A 1029 -31.82 23.58 -15.69
C LYS A 1029 -30.92 22.39 -16.04
N GLU A 1030 -30.56 22.29 -17.31
CA GLU A 1030 -29.48 21.44 -17.81
C GLU A 1030 -28.44 22.39 -18.42
N CYS A 1031 -27.25 22.44 -17.82
CA CYS A 1031 -26.15 23.27 -18.29
C CYS A 1031 -25.47 22.59 -19.47
N LYS A 1032 -25.52 23.21 -20.64
CA LYS A 1032 -24.89 22.70 -21.87
C LYS A 1032 -23.44 23.12 -21.98
N THR A 1033 -23.10 24.26 -21.40
CA THR A 1033 -21.76 24.85 -21.44
C THR A 1033 -21.20 25.09 -20.04
N GLU A 1034 -19.89 25.27 -19.94
CA GLU A 1034 -19.27 25.53 -18.65
C GLU A 1034 -19.72 26.87 -18.04
N GLU A 1035 -19.86 27.90 -18.87
CA GLU A 1035 -20.33 29.21 -18.40
C GLU A 1035 -21.79 29.15 -17.93
N GLU A 1036 -22.64 28.32 -18.53
CA GLU A 1036 -23.99 28.05 -18.00
C GLU A 1036 -23.95 27.38 -16.62
N ARG A 1037 -22.97 26.50 -16.34
CA ARG A 1037 -22.78 25.86 -15.03
C ARG A 1037 -22.24 26.84 -14.01
N ILE A 1038 -21.20 27.62 -14.35
CA ILE A 1038 -20.63 28.67 -13.49
C ILE A 1038 -21.68 29.74 -13.14
N THR A 1039 -22.45 30.21 -14.13
CA THR A 1039 -23.55 31.15 -13.91
C THR A 1039 -24.57 30.58 -12.91
N SER A 1040 -24.91 29.29 -13.05
CA SER A 1040 -25.84 28.63 -12.14
C SER A 1040 -25.29 28.43 -10.72
N LEU A 1041 -23.98 28.21 -10.58
CA LEU A 1041 -23.31 28.18 -9.27
C LEU A 1041 -23.45 29.53 -8.54
N SER A 1042 -23.30 30.64 -9.27
CA SER A 1042 -23.50 31.99 -8.72
C SER A 1042 -24.97 32.24 -8.38
N GLU A 1043 -25.89 32.11 -9.36
CA GLU A 1043 -27.30 32.48 -9.22
C GLU A 1043 -28.05 31.60 -8.21
N ILE A 1044 -27.84 30.28 -8.23
CA ILE A 1044 -28.63 29.34 -7.43
C ILE A 1044 -27.94 29.04 -6.10
N TYR A 1045 -26.62 28.85 -6.08
CA TYR A 1045 -25.89 28.42 -4.87
C TYR A 1045 -25.17 29.57 -4.15
N GLY A 1046 -25.12 30.77 -4.74
CA GLY A 1046 -24.40 31.92 -4.19
C GLY A 1046 -22.87 31.78 -4.28
N ILE A 1047 -22.38 30.84 -5.09
CA ILE A 1047 -20.95 30.52 -5.22
C ILE A 1047 -20.37 31.26 -6.42
N ASN A 1048 -19.56 32.28 -6.14
CA ASN A 1048 -18.80 33.00 -7.16
C ASN A 1048 -17.41 32.39 -7.28
N LEU A 1049 -17.09 31.87 -8.46
CA LEU A 1049 -15.77 31.34 -8.80
C LEU A 1049 -14.90 32.45 -9.41
N THR A 1050 -13.67 32.60 -8.92
CA THR A 1050 -12.67 33.53 -9.49
C THR A 1050 -12.27 33.10 -10.90
N GLN A 1051 -11.53 33.94 -11.64
CA GLN A 1051 -10.99 33.51 -12.94
C GLN A 1051 -10.06 32.30 -12.78
N GLU A 1052 -9.19 32.34 -11.76
CA GLU A 1052 -8.30 31.23 -11.36
C GLU A 1052 -9.09 29.94 -11.06
N ASP A 1053 -10.21 30.02 -10.34
CA ASP A 1053 -11.09 28.87 -10.10
C ASP A 1053 -11.71 28.31 -11.41
N ARG A 1054 -12.03 29.16 -12.39
CA ARG A 1054 -12.59 28.71 -13.68
C ARG A 1054 -11.55 27.97 -14.52
N ASP A 1055 -10.31 28.45 -14.44
CA ASP A 1055 -9.17 27.92 -15.20
C ASP A 1055 -8.65 26.59 -14.61
N GLY A 1056 -8.77 26.39 -13.28
CA GLY A 1056 -8.39 25.14 -12.61
C GLY A 1056 -9.21 23.90 -12.96
N LEU A 1057 -10.39 24.06 -13.59
CA LEU A 1057 -11.23 22.94 -14.01
C LEU A 1057 -10.57 22.08 -15.08
N LYS A 1058 -10.47 20.76 -14.81
CA LYS A 1058 -9.94 19.79 -15.78
C LYS A 1058 -10.77 19.76 -17.06
N ALA A 1059 -10.10 19.71 -18.22
CA ALA A 1059 -10.76 19.68 -19.53
C ALA A 1059 -11.76 18.52 -19.69
N GLU A 1060 -11.48 17.35 -19.09
CA GLU A 1060 -12.35 16.16 -19.11
C GLU A 1060 -13.68 16.34 -18.36
N LEU A 1061 -13.77 17.31 -17.44
CA LEU A 1061 -14.97 17.63 -16.66
C LEU A 1061 -15.65 18.93 -17.11
N ARG A 1062 -15.05 19.64 -18.07
CA ARG A 1062 -15.55 20.92 -18.60
C ARG A 1062 -16.68 20.64 -19.59
N LEU A 1063 -17.81 21.34 -19.42
CA LEU A 1063 -18.93 21.29 -20.36
C LEU A 1063 -18.61 22.08 -21.64
N ALA A 1064 -19.33 21.78 -22.72
CA ALA A 1064 -18.98 22.15 -24.10
C ALA A 1064 -18.94 23.66 -24.40
#